data_AF-A0A1C0VMF4-F1
#
_entry.id   AF-A0A1C0VMF4-F1
#
_cell.length_a   1.000
_cell.length_b   1.000
_cell.length_c   1.000
_cell.angle_alpha   90.00
_cell.angle_beta   90.00
_cell.angle_gamma   90.00
#
_symmetry.space_group_name_H-M   'P 1'
#
loop_
_entity.id
_entity.type
_entity.pdbx_description
1 polymer ?
#
loop_
_entity_poly.entity_id
_entity_poly.type
_entity_poly.pdbx_seq_one_letter_code
_entity_poly.pdbx_strand_id
1 'polypeptide(L)'
;MSVKASGGSSVARPQLYQTLAVATISQAEQQDRFLGTGELNELASYFASGAKRLEIAQILTENSEIIVSRAANRIFVGGSPMAFLEKPQEPELAMAGAAVGAGGDVRESMKLGTVTYVESRGGFLENLRSIFNTSPGGPTPPGFRPINVSRYGPSNMAKSLRDLSWFLRYATYAIVAGDPNIIAVNTRGLREIIENACSGEATIVALQEIKSASLSYFRKDAEATDIVTQYMDVLLTEFKAPTPSTKLRQRPSGDQQGLQLPQIYFNAAERRPKFVMKPGLSASEKTEVVKAAYRQIFERDITRAYSLSISDLESKVKNGDISMKEFVRRLAKSPLYQKQFYQPFINSRVIELAFRHILGRGPSSREEVQKYFSIISNGGLAKLVDALVDSDEYADYFGEETVPYIRGLGQEAQECRNWGPQQDLFNYSAPFRKVPQFITTFAAYEQPLPDQHPYGSGNDPLEIQFGAIFPKETRNPSTRPAPFGKDTRRILIHQGPGINNQLSNPKARGVAPGTLGPKVFKLDQLPGTIGKKAAKGASVKFSESSTQAVIRAIYLQVIGRDVYEGQRLKVQEIKLENGDISVREFVRALAKSDLFRSLYWTPLYVCKAIEYIHRRLLGRPTYGRQENNKYFDIASKKGFYGVVDAILDTPEYSEAFGEDTVPYERYLTPGGVSLRQLRVGTIREDVVATKVDKQETPRFVELGAVSQNRTEPDIQFRINQGVSKQREQTKVFKLVANTVDKVAVQTVISAAYRQIFERDVAPYIIKNEFTVLESKLSNGEISVKEFIEGLGYSNLYLKEFYTPYPNTKVIELGTKHFLGRAPIDQAEIRKYNQILATQGLKAFIAALLNSAEYRQVFGEDTVPYRRFPTLPAANFPNTEKLYNQLTKQNDDVVVPSFKPVKARMDSANTPILAKAIADLAYQARQIDKTKPLFIELGRSYNDGRGQSVEVGVGTSRRKPARIYRFTEGSSQTERQLVINAAYCQVLDVFSGQVPDYYRRSELDSRLRNGEISVREFVRELASSEIYRKRFYTPYPNTKVIEYLFRHLLGRAPATQGEIRQYNKLLADSGLRAAVEAIVDSPEYARYFGEDVVPYPRFPSLPAGNYLGSVQAAADLVKQSWSSLSPAVLTGRPSDR
;
A
#
# COMPACT_ATOMS: atom_id res chain seq x y z
N MET A 1 -18.54 18.16 -8.38
CA MET A 1 -17.22 17.50 -8.46
C MET A 1 -16.13 18.57 -8.47
N SER A 2 -15.16 18.53 -7.54
CA SER A 2 -14.02 19.45 -7.56
C SER A 2 -12.92 18.90 -8.48
N VAL A 3 -12.45 19.70 -9.44
CA VAL A 3 -11.28 19.34 -10.26
C VAL A 3 -10.03 19.35 -9.37
N LYS A 4 -9.28 18.24 -9.32
CA LYS A 4 -8.13 18.05 -8.41
C LYS A 4 -6.77 18.13 -9.09
N ALA A 5 -6.73 18.01 -10.41
CA ALA A 5 -5.52 18.11 -11.21
C ALA A 5 -5.80 18.83 -12.52
N SER A 6 -4.74 19.33 -13.16
CA SER A 6 -4.81 19.92 -14.49
C SER A 6 -3.64 19.42 -15.31
N GLY A 7 -3.91 19.09 -16.57
CA GLY A 7 -2.85 18.82 -17.55
C GLY A 7 -2.22 20.10 -18.13
N GLY A 8 -2.65 21.28 -17.66
CA GLY A 8 -2.27 22.58 -18.21
C GLY A 8 -3.23 23.06 -19.29
N SER A 9 -3.34 24.38 -19.45
CA SER A 9 -4.04 25.02 -20.56
C SER A 9 -3.00 25.56 -21.54
N SER A 10 -2.87 24.92 -22.69
CA SER A 10 -2.11 25.46 -23.81
C SER A 10 -2.92 26.57 -24.49
N VAL A 11 -2.23 27.60 -24.99
CA VAL A 11 -2.85 28.66 -25.79
C VAL A 11 -3.15 28.08 -27.17
N ALA A 12 -4.34 27.52 -27.34
CA ALA A 12 -4.82 27.08 -28.65
C ALA A 12 -5.60 28.20 -29.31
N ARG A 13 -5.17 28.60 -30.51
CA ARG A 13 -5.91 29.55 -31.35
C ARG A 13 -6.69 28.74 -32.39
N PRO A 14 -8.02 28.69 -32.32
CA PRO A 14 -8.80 28.02 -33.36
C PRO A 14 -8.58 28.75 -34.69
N GLN A 15 -8.41 27.99 -35.76
CA GLN A 15 -8.34 28.56 -37.10
C GLN A 15 -9.73 29.04 -37.50
N LEU A 16 -9.85 30.32 -37.81
CA LEU A 16 -11.12 30.95 -38.16
C LEU A 16 -11.41 30.85 -39.66
N TYR A 17 -10.38 31.07 -40.47
CA TYR A 17 -10.44 31.06 -41.93
C TYR A 17 -9.03 30.89 -42.52
N GLN A 18 -8.96 30.76 -43.84
CA GLN A 18 -7.72 30.65 -44.60
C GLN A 18 -7.57 31.87 -45.50
N THR A 19 -6.34 32.29 -45.72
CA THR A 19 -5.97 33.25 -46.75
C THR A 19 -5.09 32.53 -47.77
N LEU A 20 -5.09 33.00 -49.01
CA LEU A 20 -4.27 32.39 -50.06
C LEU A 20 -2.78 32.37 -49.66
N ALA A 21 -2.28 33.48 -49.12
CA ALA A 21 -0.88 33.58 -48.68
C ALA A 21 -0.54 32.62 -47.53
N VAL A 22 -1.40 32.50 -46.51
CA VAL A 22 -1.15 31.59 -45.39
C VAL A 22 -1.26 30.14 -45.82
N ALA A 23 -2.24 29.80 -46.68
CA ALA A 23 -2.45 28.43 -47.15
C ALA A 23 -1.26 27.91 -47.98
N THR A 24 -0.75 28.73 -48.91
CA THR A 24 0.41 28.39 -49.76
C THR A 24 1.69 28.22 -48.93
N ILE A 25 1.96 29.14 -47.99
CA ILE A 25 3.13 29.05 -47.09
C ILE A 25 3.01 27.83 -46.16
N SER A 26 1.83 27.62 -45.57
CA SER A 26 1.54 26.48 -44.70
C SER A 26 1.76 25.14 -45.43
N GLN A 27 1.35 25.03 -46.68
CA GLN A 27 1.55 23.80 -47.47
C GLN A 27 3.04 23.46 -47.65
N ALA A 28 3.89 24.46 -47.91
CA ALA A 28 5.34 24.25 -48.00
C ALA A 28 5.97 23.93 -46.63
N GLU A 29 5.53 24.62 -45.58
CA GLU A 29 5.99 24.41 -44.19
C GLU A 29 5.69 22.99 -43.71
N GLN A 30 4.46 22.50 -43.90
CA GLN A 30 4.06 21.14 -43.54
C GLN A 30 4.83 20.05 -44.30
N GLN A 31 5.55 20.42 -45.36
CA GLN A 31 6.39 19.53 -46.15
C GLN A 31 7.90 19.67 -45.84
N ASP A 32 8.28 20.54 -44.91
CA ASP A 32 9.67 20.97 -44.64
C ASP A 32 10.42 21.42 -45.93
N ARG A 33 9.66 21.90 -46.92
CA ARG A 33 10.19 22.38 -48.20
C ARG A 33 10.41 23.88 -48.15
N PHE A 34 11.37 24.36 -48.94
CA PHE A 34 11.34 25.75 -49.36
C PHE A 34 10.29 25.93 -50.45
N LEU A 35 9.71 27.13 -50.51
CA LEU A 35 8.71 27.49 -51.53
C LEU A 35 9.26 27.24 -52.92
N GLY A 36 8.52 26.48 -53.72
CA GLY A 36 8.83 26.24 -55.12
C GLY A 36 8.55 27.46 -56.00
N THR A 37 9.05 27.46 -57.24
CA THR A 37 8.79 28.55 -58.19
C THR A 37 7.30 28.73 -58.49
N GLY A 38 6.53 27.64 -58.56
CA GLY A 38 5.07 27.70 -58.75
C GLY A 38 4.34 28.39 -57.60
N GLU A 39 4.63 28.00 -56.36
CA GLU A 39 4.05 28.59 -55.13
C GLU A 39 4.46 30.08 -54.99
N LEU A 40 5.71 30.42 -55.35
CA LEU A 40 6.18 31.81 -55.39
C LEU A 40 5.47 32.65 -56.45
N ASN A 41 5.22 32.08 -57.64
CA ASN A 41 4.48 32.75 -58.70
C ASN A 41 3.01 32.99 -58.30
N GLU A 42 2.40 32.05 -57.58
CA GLU A 42 1.04 32.20 -57.04
C GLU A 42 0.97 33.35 -56.02
N LEU A 43 1.93 33.41 -55.09
CA LEU A 43 2.07 34.52 -54.14
C LEU A 43 2.31 35.85 -54.86
N ALA A 44 3.20 35.87 -55.85
CA ALA A 44 3.49 37.08 -56.63
C ALA A 44 2.25 37.59 -57.36
N SER A 45 1.48 36.68 -57.97
CA SER A 45 0.20 37.00 -58.63
C SER A 45 -0.82 37.57 -57.63
N TYR A 46 -0.96 36.96 -56.46
CA TYR A 46 -1.86 37.45 -55.42
C TYR A 46 -1.48 38.86 -54.96
N PHE A 47 -0.20 39.11 -54.63
CA PHE A 47 0.26 40.42 -54.18
C PHE A 47 0.19 41.48 -55.29
N ALA A 48 0.43 41.12 -56.55
CA ALA A 48 0.24 42.02 -57.69
C ALA A 48 -1.23 42.49 -57.82
N SER A 49 -2.19 41.60 -57.57
CA SER A 49 -3.63 41.92 -57.56
C SER A 49 -4.12 42.66 -56.30
N GLY A 50 -3.24 42.92 -55.33
CA GLY A 50 -3.60 43.44 -54.01
C GLY A 50 -4.25 44.83 -54.04
N ALA A 51 -3.70 45.77 -54.83
CA ALA A 51 -4.25 47.12 -54.96
C ALA A 51 -5.69 47.09 -55.50
N LYS A 52 -5.94 46.22 -56.49
CA LYS A 52 -7.27 46.02 -57.08
C LYS A 52 -8.28 45.50 -56.06
N ARG A 53 -7.89 44.52 -55.25
CA ARG A 53 -8.75 43.95 -54.20
C ARG A 53 -9.09 44.97 -53.11
N LEU A 54 -8.15 45.84 -52.76
CA LEU A 54 -8.38 46.93 -51.81
C LEU A 54 -9.32 48.00 -52.37
N GLU A 55 -9.15 48.38 -53.64
CA GLU A 55 -10.04 49.31 -54.34
C GLU A 55 -11.49 48.79 -54.36
N ILE A 56 -11.67 47.51 -54.70
CA ILE A 56 -12.99 46.85 -54.69
C ILE A 56 -13.59 46.88 -53.28
N ALA A 57 -12.81 46.51 -52.26
CA ALA A 57 -13.27 46.49 -50.88
C ALA A 57 -13.65 47.90 -50.39
N GLN A 58 -12.88 48.92 -50.76
CA GLN A 58 -13.14 50.32 -50.42
C GLN A 58 -14.47 50.78 -51.04
N ILE A 59 -14.65 50.60 -52.35
CA ILE A 59 -15.89 50.99 -53.05
C ILE A 59 -17.12 50.29 -52.46
N LEU A 60 -17.03 49.00 -52.15
CA LEU A 60 -18.13 48.26 -51.53
C LEU A 60 -18.43 48.71 -50.10
N THR A 61 -17.39 49.11 -49.35
CA THR A 61 -17.54 49.58 -47.96
C THR A 61 -18.15 50.98 -47.91
N GLU A 62 -17.67 51.90 -48.75
CA GLU A 62 -18.19 53.27 -48.89
C GLU A 62 -19.66 53.28 -49.30
N ASN A 63 -20.07 52.34 -50.16
CA ASN A 63 -21.44 52.24 -50.67
C ASN A 63 -22.30 51.17 -49.94
N SER A 64 -21.84 50.67 -48.78
CA SER A 64 -22.47 49.55 -48.09
C SER A 64 -23.92 49.82 -47.65
N GLU A 65 -24.22 51.02 -47.13
CA GLU A 65 -25.58 51.41 -46.73
C GLU A 65 -26.54 51.38 -47.93
N ILE A 66 -26.10 51.89 -49.09
CA ILE A 66 -26.90 51.91 -50.32
C ILE A 66 -27.15 50.48 -50.81
N ILE A 67 -26.11 49.63 -50.82
CA ILE A 67 -26.21 48.22 -51.24
C ILE A 67 -27.19 47.45 -50.34
N VAL A 68 -27.05 47.58 -49.02
CA VAL A 68 -27.93 46.92 -48.05
C VAL A 68 -29.35 47.48 -48.13
N SER A 69 -29.52 48.79 -48.39
CA SER A 69 -30.85 49.42 -48.48
C SER A 69 -31.63 48.91 -49.68
N ARG A 70 -30.95 48.75 -50.82
CA ARG A 70 -31.53 48.22 -52.04
C ARG A 70 -31.96 46.76 -51.86
N ALA A 71 -31.14 45.94 -51.20
CA ALA A 71 -31.48 44.56 -50.86
C ALA A 71 -32.64 44.46 -49.86
N ALA A 72 -32.64 45.29 -48.81
CA ALA A 72 -33.70 45.31 -47.80
C ALA A 72 -35.05 45.73 -48.40
N ASN A 73 -35.08 46.76 -49.24
CA ASN A 73 -36.29 47.23 -49.91
C ASN A 73 -36.87 46.18 -50.89
N ARG A 74 -36.06 45.22 -51.36
CA ARG A 74 -36.52 44.14 -52.22
C ARG A 74 -37.31 43.07 -51.46
N ILE A 75 -37.03 42.88 -50.16
CA ILE A 75 -37.58 41.79 -49.36
C ILE A 75 -38.54 42.24 -48.24
N PHE A 76 -38.48 43.51 -47.84
CA PHE A 76 -39.34 44.10 -46.82
C PHE A 76 -40.37 45.07 -47.40
N VAL A 77 -41.59 45.05 -46.88
CA VAL A 77 -42.70 45.94 -47.26
C VAL A 77 -43.38 46.56 -46.03
N GLY A 78 -43.96 47.75 -46.18
CA GLY A 78 -44.78 48.37 -45.14
C GLY A 78 -44.01 49.16 -44.05
N GLY A 79 -42.85 49.73 -44.37
CA GLY A 79 -42.05 50.60 -43.49
C GLY A 79 -40.67 50.89 -44.10
N SER A 80 -39.88 51.78 -43.48
CA SER A 80 -38.47 52.01 -43.87
C SER A 80 -37.56 51.00 -43.13
N PRO A 81 -36.99 49.99 -43.81
CA PRO A 81 -36.17 48.97 -43.16
C PRO A 81 -34.92 49.57 -42.51
N MET A 82 -34.31 50.59 -43.15
CA MET A 82 -33.06 51.22 -42.73
C MET A 82 -33.09 51.85 -41.33
N ALA A 83 -34.26 52.15 -40.78
CA ALA A 83 -34.40 52.66 -39.42
C ALA A 83 -33.90 51.69 -38.33
N PHE A 84 -33.76 50.40 -38.67
CA PHE A 84 -33.32 49.33 -37.76
C PHE A 84 -31.86 48.88 -37.99
N LEU A 85 -31.10 49.59 -38.83
CA LEU A 85 -29.68 49.26 -39.06
C LEU A 85 -28.85 49.71 -37.86
N GLU A 86 -28.33 48.76 -37.10
CA GLU A 86 -27.38 49.04 -36.03
C GLU A 86 -26.04 49.50 -36.64
N LYS A 87 -25.66 50.77 -36.41
CA LYS A 87 -24.32 51.26 -36.79
C LYS A 87 -23.28 50.55 -35.93
N PRO A 88 -22.14 50.12 -36.49
CA PRO A 88 -21.06 49.58 -35.68
C PRO A 88 -20.61 50.63 -34.65
N GLN A 89 -20.48 50.24 -33.38
CA GLN A 89 -19.83 51.08 -32.39
C GLN A 89 -18.39 51.30 -32.84
N GLU A 90 -18.04 52.53 -33.22
CA GLU A 90 -16.64 52.91 -33.37
C GLU A 90 -15.93 52.65 -32.05
N PRO A 91 -14.75 52.01 -32.04
CA PRO A 91 -14.00 51.87 -30.81
C PRO A 91 -13.63 53.28 -30.34
N GLU A 92 -14.13 53.69 -29.17
CA GLU A 92 -13.60 54.86 -28.46
C GLU A 92 -12.08 54.70 -28.39
N LEU A 93 -11.37 55.59 -29.10
CA LEU A 93 -9.94 55.74 -29.00
C LEU A 93 -9.62 56.09 -27.55
N ALA A 94 -9.10 55.10 -26.83
CA ALA A 94 -8.46 55.29 -25.54
C ALA A 94 -7.23 56.20 -25.71
N MET A 95 -7.46 57.50 -25.56
CA MET A 95 -6.45 58.47 -25.14
C MET A 95 -6.75 58.87 -23.70
N ALA A 96 -5.68 58.91 -22.92
CA ALA A 96 -5.69 59.01 -21.47
C ALA A 96 -6.42 60.24 -20.91
N GLY A 97 -7.08 60.05 -19.77
CA GLY A 97 -7.23 61.09 -18.75
C GLY A 97 -8.66 61.41 -18.31
N ALA A 98 -8.88 61.26 -17.00
CA ALA A 98 -9.93 61.88 -16.16
C ALA A 98 -11.28 61.14 -15.97
N ALA A 99 -11.40 60.60 -14.75
CA ALA A 99 -12.48 60.81 -13.79
C ALA A 99 -13.94 60.37 -14.10
N VAL A 100 -14.39 59.43 -13.26
CA VAL A 100 -15.66 59.40 -12.53
C VAL A 100 -16.98 59.51 -13.32
N GLY A 101 -17.71 58.39 -13.34
CA GLY A 101 -19.10 58.37 -12.87
C GLY A 101 -20.23 58.27 -13.91
N ALA A 102 -21.27 57.55 -13.48
CA ALA A 102 -22.65 57.52 -13.96
C ALA A 102 -22.98 56.59 -15.15
N GLY A 103 -23.76 55.54 -14.84
CA GLY A 103 -24.59 54.84 -15.81
C GLY A 103 -25.72 55.75 -16.30
N GLY A 104 -26.03 55.63 -17.59
CA GLY A 104 -27.07 56.39 -18.27
C GLY A 104 -27.92 55.49 -19.16
N ASP A 105 -29.23 55.71 -19.08
CA ASP A 105 -30.33 54.84 -19.43
C ASP A 105 -30.70 54.96 -20.94
N VAL A 106 -30.96 53.82 -21.60
CA VAL A 106 -31.20 53.71 -23.05
C VAL A 106 -32.57 54.30 -23.49
N ARG A 107 -33.34 54.85 -22.55
CA ARG A 107 -34.69 55.39 -22.79
C ARG A 107 -34.74 56.89 -23.10
N GLU A 108 -33.67 57.65 -22.90
CA GLU A 108 -33.69 59.11 -23.16
C GLU A 108 -33.26 59.51 -24.59
N SER A 109 -32.53 58.64 -25.30
CA SER A 109 -32.07 58.91 -26.67
C SER A 109 -33.14 58.74 -27.75
N MET A 110 -34.34 58.25 -27.42
CA MET A 110 -35.48 58.15 -28.36
C MET A 110 -36.42 59.37 -28.32
N LYS A 111 -36.16 60.39 -27.51
CA LYS A 111 -37.02 61.58 -27.37
C LYS A 111 -36.52 62.87 -28.02
N LEU A 112 -35.33 62.88 -28.62
CA LEU A 112 -34.79 64.05 -29.33
C LEU A 112 -34.70 63.77 -30.82
N GLY A 113 -35.76 64.14 -31.54
CA GLY A 113 -35.83 64.13 -32.99
C GLY A 113 -34.96 65.23 -33.58
N THR A 114 -33.75 64.88 -34.02
CA THR A 114 -32.93 65.68 -34.92
C THR A 114 -32.29 64.77 -35.95
N VAL A 115 -32.92 64.70 -37.12
CA VAL A 115 -32.41 64.00 -38.31
C VAL A 115 -31.35 64.90 -38.94
N THR A 116 -30.07 64.63 -38.69
CA THR A 116 -28.97 65.19 -39.49
C THR A 116 -28.84 64.38 -40.78
N TYR A 117 -29.40 64.93 -41.86
CA TYR A 117 -29.05 64.58 -43.22
C TYR A 117 -27.55 64.84 -43.44
N VAL A 118 -26.79 63.80 -43.80
CA VAL A 118 -25.46 64.00 -44.38
C VAL A 118 -25.63 64.16 -45.88
N GLU A 119 -25.24 65.36 -46.31
CA GLU A 119 -25.27 65.89 -47.65
C GLU A 119 -24.21 65.19 -48.52
N SER A 120 -24.64 64.34 -49.45
CA SER A 120 -23.82 63.92 -50.59
C SER A 120 -24.15 64.85 -51.77
N ARG A 121 -23.14 65.58 -52.25
CA ARG A 121 -23.21 66.40 -53.48
C ARG A 121 -23.49 65.49 -54.69
N GLY A 122 -24.75 65.42 -55.11
CA GLY A 122 -25.20 64.78 -56.34
C GLY A 122 -26.71 64.96 -56.54
N GLY A 123 -27.13 65.49 -57.70
CA GLY A 123 -28.46 66.05 -57.92
C GLY A 123 -29.64 65.08 -57.82
N PHE A 124 -30.75 65.60 -57.28
CA PHE A 124 -32.07 64.96 -57.06
C PHE A 124 -32.64 64.19 -58.27
N LEU A 125 -32.29 64.57 -59.50
CA LEU A 125 -32.78 63.93 -60.74
C LEU A 125 -32.05 62.63 -61.11
N GLU A 126 -30.84 62.40 -60.60
CA GLU A 126 -30.08 61.16 -60.85
C GLU A 126 -30.52 60.03 -59.90
N ASN A 127 -30.93 60.39 -58.68
CA ASN A 127 -31.55 59.48 -57.70
C ASN A 127 -32.93 58.95 -58.14
N LEU A 128 -33.68 59.68 -58.96
CA LEU A 128 -34.94 59.19 -59.51
C LEU A 128 -34.74 58.22 -60.68
N ARG A 129 -33.64 58.34 -61.44
CA ARG A 129 -33.29 57.41 -62.53
C ARG A 129 -32.78 56.05 -62.03
N SER A 130 -32.15 55.99 -60.86
CA SER A 130 -31.70 54.72 -60.26
C SER A 130 -32.83 53.89 -59.64
N ILE A 131 -33.94 54.53 -59.25
CA ILE A 131 -35.13 53.88 -58.67
C ILE A 131 -36.03 53.24 -59.75
N PHE A 132 -36.15 53.86 -60.93
CA PHE A 132 -37.06 53.39 -61.99
C PHE A 132 -36.40 52.47 -63.03
N ASN A 133 -35.08 52.34 -63.04
CA ASN A 133 -34.35 51.46 -63.97
C ASN A 133 -33.75 50.23 -63.27
N THR A 134 -34.49 49.64 -62.33
CA THR A 134 -34.11 48.37 -61.67
C THR A 134 -34.67 47.20 -62.46
N SER A 135 -33.91 46.67 -63.42
CA SER A 135 -34.09 45.27 -63.80
C SER A 135 -33.91 44.41 -62.53
N PRO A 136 -34.83 43.47 -62.22
CA PRO A 136 -34.71 42.62 -61.03
C PRO A 136 -33.34 41.93 -60.99
N GLY A 137 -32.67 41.92 -59.84
CA GLY A 137 -31.34 41.34 -59.63
C GLY A 137 -31.24 39.80 -59.74
N GLY A 138 -32.14 39.15 -60.48
CA GLY A 138 -32.19 37.70 -60.66
C GLY A 138 -33.61 37.12 -60.59
N PRO A 139 -33.79 35.83 -60.93
CA PRO A 139 -35.07 35.15 -60.86
C PRO A 139 -35.50 34.93 -59.40
N THR A 140 -36.75 35.27 -59.06
CA THR A 140 -37.33 35.03 -57.74
C THR A 140 -37.59 33.54 -57.53
N PRO A 141 -37.09 32.93 -56.44
CA PRO A 141 -37.36 31.53 -56.14
C PRO A 141 -38.86 31.22 -55.92
N PRO A 142 -39.32 29.99 -56.23
CA PRO A 142 -40.68 29.56 -55.95
C PRO A 142 -40.95 29.57 -54.44
N GLY A 143 -41.99 30.28 -53.99
CA GLY A 143 -42.36 30.39 -52.57
C GLY A 143 -41.92 31.67 -51.86
N PHE A 144 -41.26 32.61 -52.56
CA PHE A 144 -40.93 33.93 -52.01
C PHE A 144 -42.18 34.73 -51.60
N ARG A 145 -42.17 35.28 -50.39
CA ARG A 145 -43.16 36.26 -49.89
C ARG A 145 -42.44 37.44 -49.23
N PRO A 146 -42.79 38.70 -49.57
CA PRO A 146 -42.18 39.85 -48.92
C PRO A 146 -42.57 39.92 -47.44
N ILE A 147 -41.62 40.30 -46.59
CA ILE A 147 -41.77 40.35 -45.13
C ILE A 147 -42.35 41.72 -44.74
N ASN A 148 -43.43 41.73 -43.98
CA ASN A 148 -44.02 42.99 -43.51
C ASN A 148 -43.30 43.48 -42.25
N VAL A 149 -42.73 44.68 -42.30
CA VAL A 149 -41.94 45.29 -41.21
C VAL A 149 -42.73 45.36 -39.90
N SER A 150 -44.01 45.73 -39.95
CA SER A 150 -44.86 45.86 -38.76
C SER A 150 -45.13 44.53 -38.05
N ARG A 151 -45.25 43.42 -38.82
CA ARG A 151 -45.50 42.07 -38.28
C ARG A 151 -44.22 41.36 -37.85
N TYR A 152 -43.08 41.74 -38.42
CA TYR A 152 -41.79 41.09 -38.17
C TYR A 152 -41.18 41.50 -36.82
N GLY A 153 -41.45 42.74 -36.39
CA GLY A 153 -41.00 43.28 -35.11
C GLY A 153 -39.56 43.82 -35.15
N PRO A 154 -39.22 44.77 -34.25
CA PRO A 154 -37.97 45.53 -34.32
C PRO A 154 -36.71 44.68 -34.11
N SER A 155 -36.73 43.70 -33.19
CA SER A 155 -35.56 42.85 -32.92
C SER A 155 -35.21 41.93 -34.08
N ASN A 156 -36.20 41.37 -34.77
CA ASN A 156 -35.96 40.50 -35.93
C ASN A 156 -35.51 41.32 -37.12
N MET A 157 -36.10 42.51 -37.31
CA MET A 157 -35.70 43.47 -38.34
C MET A 157 -34.23 43.90 -38.18
N ALA A 158 -33.80 44.22 -36.96
CA ALA A 158 -32.41 44.53 -36.65
C ALA A 158 -31.46 43.36 -36.98
N LYS A 159 -31.83 42.12 -36.63
CA LYS A 159 -31.05 40.92 -36.99
C LYS A 159 -30.93 40.75 -38.49
N SER A 160 -32.02 40.88 -39.24
CA SER A 160 -31.98 40.73 -40.71
C SER A 160 -31.08 41.78 -41.37
N LEU A 161 -31.14 43.05 -40.96
CA LEU A 161 -30.25 44.07 -41.52
C LEU A 161 -28.79 43.88 -41.12
N ARG A 162 -28.55 43.47 -39.86
CA ARG A 162 -27.21 43.10 -39.41
C ARG A 162 -26.66 41.95 -40.26
N ASP A 163 -27.46 40.93 -40.54
CA ASP A 163 -27.02 39.77 -41.33
C ASP A 163 -26.74 40.16 -42.80
N LEU A 164 -27.56 41.03 -43.42
CA LEU A 164 -27.27 41.59 -44.74
C LEU A 164 -25.96 42.39 -44.77
N SER A 165 -25.71 43.20 -43.73
CA SER A 165 -24.44 43.90 -43.56
C SER A 165 -23.26 42.93 -43.37
N TRP A 166 -23.45 41.85 -42.59
CA TRP A 166 -22.42 40.82 -42.38
C TRP A 166 -22.07 40.06 -43.66
N PHE A 167 -23.05 39.75 -44.51
CA PHE A 167 -22.80 39.10 -45.79
C PHE A 167 -21.91 39.96 -46.70
N LEU A 168 -22.22 41.27 -46.82
CA LEU A 168 -21.40 42.19 -47.60
C LEU A 168 -20.01 42.35 -46.99
N ARG A 169 -19.91 42.45 -45.66
CA ARG A 169 -18.64 42.56 -44.94
C ARG A 169 -17.77 41.32 -45.12
N TYR A 170 -18.31 40.11 -44.94
CA TYR A 170 -17.56 38.87 -45.18
C TYR A 170 -17.18 38.69 -46.65
N ALA A 171 -17.99 39.17 -47.60
CA ALA A 171 -17.60 39.22 -49.01
C ALA A 171 -16.39 40.13 -49.23
N THR A 172 -16.38 41.35 -48.66
CA THR A 172 -15.20 42.24 -48.75
C THR A 172 -13.96 41.63 -48.10
N TYR A 173 -14.10 40.98 -46.94
CA TYR A 173 -12.98 40.31 -46.27
C TYR A 173 -12.43 39.14 -47.09
N ALA A 174 -13.29 38.35 -47.72
CA ALA A 174 -12.87 37.24 -48.59
C ALA A 174 -12.13 37.74 -49.85
N ILE A 175 -12.59 38.84 -50.45
CA ILE A 175 -11.93 39.48 -51.60
C ILE A 175 -10.51 39.91 -51.24
N VAL A 176 -10.34 40.56 -50.07
CA VAL A 176 -9.02 40.98 -49.58
C VAL A 176 -8.15 39.77 -49.21
N ALA A 177 -8.72 38.76 -48.55
CA ALA A 177 -8.03 37.55 -48.12
C ALA A 177 -7.55 36.65 -49.29
N GLY A 178 -8.10 36.81 -50.48
CA GLY A 178 -7.74 36.02 -51.66
C GLY A 178 -8.38 34.64 -51.72
N ASP A 179 -9.18 34.24 -50.72
CA ASP A 179 -9.79 32.91 -50.59
C ASP A 179 -11.23 33.05 -50.06
N PRO A 180 -12.24 32.38 -50.66
CA PRO A 180 -13.63 32.43 -50.20
C PRO A 180 -13.90 31.62 -48.91
N ASN A 181 -12.90 31.03 -48.26
CA ASN A 181 -13.10 30.19 -47.07
C ASN A 181 -13.88 30.87 -45.93
N ILE A 182 -13.71 32.19 -45.73
CA ILE A 182 -14.48 32.97 -44.74
C ILE A 182 -15.99 32.85 -45.02
N ILE A 183 -16.37 32.94 -46.28
CA ILE A 183 -17.77 32.82 -46.71
C ILE A 183 -18.20 31.37 -46.52
N ALA A 184 -17.47 30.42 -47.11
CA ALA A 184 -17.84 29.01 -47.12
C ALA A 184 -18.07 28.43 -45.70
N VAL A 185 -17.24 28.77 -44.73
CA VAL A 185 -17.38 28.25 -43.36
C VAL A 185 -18.56 28.88 -42.61
N ASN A 186 -18.81 30.18 -42.81
CA ASN A 186 -19.78 30.92 -42.01
C ASN A 186 -21.20 30.92 -42.62
N THR A 187 -21.33 30.71 -43.93
CA THR A 187 -22.64 30.71 -44.60
C THR A 187 -23.18 29.31 -44.83
N ARG A 188 -22.33 28.29 -44.86
CA ARG A 188 -22.76 26.91 -45.05
C ARG A 188 -23.60 26.43 -43.86
N GLY A 189 -24.79 25.92 -44.14
CA GLY A 189 -25.75 25.46 -43.12
C GLY A 189 -26.45 26.58 -42.33
N LEU A 190 -26.12 27.86 -42.59
CA LEU A 190 -26.80 28.99 -41.98
C LEU A 190 -28.28 29.03 -42.37
N ARG A 191 -28.61 28.62 -43.61
CA ARG A 191 -29.98 28.56 -44.13
C ARG A 191 -30.94 27.82 -43.19
N GLU A 192 -30.59 26.60 -42.80
CA GLU A 192 -31.42 25.77 -41.92
C GLU A 192 -31.53 26.35 -40.50
N ILE A 193 -30.48 27.03 -40.03
CA ILE A 193 -30.47 27.70 -38.72
C ILE A 193 -31.44 28.88 -38.72
N ILE A 194 -31.45 29.68 -39.79
CA ILE A 194 -32.27 30.90 -39.88
C ILE A 194 -33.71 30.64 -40.37
N GLU A 195 -33.97 29.51 -41.05
CA GLU A 195 -35.31 29.14 -41.55
C GLU A 195 -36.38 29.08 -40.45
N ASN A 196 -35.97 28.86 -39.19
CA ASN A 196 -36.86 28.90 -38.03
C ASN A 196 -37.37 30.32 -37.69
N ALA A 197 -36.65 31.37 -38.12
CA ALA A 197 -36.92 32.77 -37.74
C ALA A 197 -37.15 33.71 -38.95
N CYS A 198 -36.67 33.34 -40.14
CA CYS A 198 -36.78 34.12 -41.36
C CYS A 198 -36.94 33.19 -42.57
N SER A 199 -37.58 33.66 -43.64
CA SER A 199 -37.66 32.89 -44.89
C SER A 199 -36.27 32.78 -45.54
N GLY A 200 -35.80 31.55 -45.76
CA GLY A 200 -34.57 31.29 -46.52
C GLY A 200 -34.64 31.85 -47.94
N GLU A 201 -35.81 31.77 -48.59
CA GLU A 201 -36.04 32.31 -49.93
C GLU A 201 -35.93 33.84 -49.99
N ALA A 202 -36.41 34.54 -48.95
CA ALA A 202 -36.20 35.99 -48.84
C ALA A 202 -34.71 36.34 -48.74
N THR A 203 -33.93 35.53 -48.02
CA THR A 203 -32.48 35.73 -47.90
C THR A 203 -31.76 35.54 -49.24
N ILE A 204 -32.16 34.54 -50.05
CA ILE A 204 -31.61 34.31 -51.39
C ILE A 204 -31.87 35.52 -52.30
N VAL A 205 -33.10 36.04 -52.31
CA VAL A 205 -33.46 37.22 -53.09
C VAL A 205 -32.65 38.45 -52.64
N ALA A 206 -32.45 38.63 -51.34
CA ALA A 206 -31.63 39.72 -50.83
C ALA A 206 -30.16 39.59 -51.25
N LEU A 207 -29.57 38.39 -51.20
CA LEU A 207 -28.20 38.14 -51.64
C LEU A 207 -28.02 38.34 -53.16
N GLN A 208 -29.00 37.93 -53.98
CA GLN A 208 -29.03 38.21 -55.42
C GLN A 208 -29.05 39.72 -55.69
N GLU A 209 -29.85 40.47 -54.92
CA GLU A 209 -29.89 41.92 -55.04
C GLU A 209 -28.56 42.57 -54.58
N ILE A 210 -27.96 42.11 -53.47
CA ILE A 210 -26.61 42.54 -53.03
C ILE A 210 -25.59 42.32 -54.15
N LYS A 211 -25.59 41.15 -54.80
CA LYS A 211 -24.71 40.87 -55.95
C LYS A 211 -24.95 41.88 -57.07
N SER A 212 -26.19 42.06 -57.50
CA SER A 212 -26.53 42.97 -58.61
C SER A 212 -26.20 44.44 -58.31
N ALA A 213 -26.40 44.88 -57.07
CA ALA A 213 -26.08 46.22 -56.60
C ALA A 213 -24.56 46.42 -56.54
N SER A 214 -23.82 45.44 -56.02
CA SER A 214 -22.36 45.46 -55.96
C SER A 214 -21.74 45.56 -57.36
N LEU A 215 -22.22 44.75 -58.32
CA LEU A 215 -21.71 44.77 -59.70
C LEU A 215 -22.02 46.07 -60.45
N SER A 216 -23.04 46.83 -60.04
CA SER A 216 -23.39 48.09 -60.70
C SER A 216 -22.30 49.17 -60.59
N TYR A 217 -21.46 49.09 -59.54
CA TYR A 217 -20.34 50.01 -59.32
C TYR A 217 -19.10 49.68 -60.18
N PHE A 218 -19.00 48.46 -60.69
CA PHE A 218 -17.81 47.98 -61.42
C PHE A 218 -18.02 47.78 -62.93
N ARG A 219 -19.15 48.22 -63.50
CA ARG A 219 -19.50 48.00 -64.93
C ARG A 219 -18.45 48.41 -65.95
N LYS A 220 -17.56 49.35 -65.61
CA LYS A 220 -16.48 49.84 -66.49
C LYS A 220 -15.18 49.05 -66.35
N ASP A 221 -15.11 48.15 -65.38
CA ASP A 221 -13.91 47.44 -64.96
C ASP A 221 -14.18 45.94 -64.95
N ALA A 222 -13.72 45.27 -66.00
CA ALA A 222 -13.96 43.85 -66.21
C ALA A 222 -13.29 42.99 -65.12
N GLU A 223 -12.07 43.32 -64.70
CA GLU A 223 -11.33 42.55 -63.70
C GLU A 223 -12.01 42.63 -62.32
N ALA A 224 -12.44 43.82 -61.90
CA ALA A 224 -13.19 43.97 -60.65
C ALA A 224 -14.54 43.28 -60.70
N THR A 225 -15.24 43.34 -61.84
CA THR A 225 -16.53 42.68 -62.06
C THR A 225 -16.37 41.16 -61.91
N ASP A 226 -15.34 40.57 -62.48
CA ASP A 226 -15.07 39.14 -62.40
C ASP A 226 -14.76 38.69 -60.96
N ILE A 227 -13.89 39.43 -60.25
CA ILE A 227 -13.54 39.13 -58.85
C ILE A 227 -14.81 39.18 -57.98
N VAL A 228 -15.57 40.28 -58.03
CA VAL A 228 -16.79 40.42 -57.21
C VAL A 228 -17.81 39.34 -57.56
N THR A 229 -17.97 39.01 -58.84
CA THR A 229 -18.88 37.96 -59.30
C THR A 229 -18.51 36.61 -58.68
N GLN A 230 -17.22 36.22 -58.73
CA GLN A 230 -16.74 34.95 -58.18
C GLN A 230 -17.07 34.81 -56.68
N TYR A 231 -16.76 35.80 -55.85
CA TYR A 231 -17.01 35.72 -54.41
C TYR A 231 -18.51 35.77 -54.06
N MET A 232 -19.30 36.58 -54.76
CA MET A 232 -20.75 36.66 -54.55
C MET A 232 -21.48 35.40 -55.02
N ASP A 233 -20.98 34.72 -56.05
CA ASP A 233 -21.50 33.42 -56.48
C ASP A 233 -21.18 32.31 -55.48
N VAL A 234 -19.99 32.31 -54.89
CA VAL A 234 -19.68 31.38 -53.79
C VAL A 234 -20.61 31.62 -52.59
N LEU A 235 -20.84 32.88 -52.23
CA LEU A 235 -21.78 33.24 -51.15
C LEU A 235 -23.19 32.70 -51.39
N LEU A 236 -23.73 32.89 -52.59
CA LEU A 236 -25.04 32.36 -52.97
C LEU A 236 -25.07 30.83 -53.01
N THR A 237 -24.01 30.21 -53.51
CA THR A 237 -23.93 28.75 -53.65
C THR A 237 -23.84 28.07 -52.29
N GLU A 238 -22.98 28.57 -51.39
CA GLU A 238 -22.78 27.99 -50.06
C GLU A 238 -23.98 28.21 -49.14
N PHE A 239 -24.70 29.33 -49.29
CA PHE A 239 -25.94 29.56 -48.55
C PHE A 239 -27.08 28.63 -49.01
N LYS A 240 -27.18 28.35 -50.31
CA LYS A 240 -28.19 27.43 -50.85
C LYS A 240 -27.93 25.98 -50.48
N ALA A 241 -26.67 25.63 -50.25
CA ALA A 241 -26.26 24.25 -50.03
C ALA A 241 -26.66 23.75 -48.63
N PRO A 242 -27.00 22.45 -48.48
CA PRO A 242 -27.48 21.89 -47.23
C PRO A 242 -26.38 21.84 -46.16
N THR A 243 -26.78 21.84 -44.89
CA THR A 243 -25.85 21.70 -43.76
C THR A 243 -25.09 20.37 -43.88
N PRO A 244 -23.75 20.40 -43.83
CA PRO A 244 -22.96 19.18 -43.88
C PRO A 244 -23.15 18.36 -42.60
N SER A 245 -23.15 17.02 -42.74
CA SER A 245 -23.26 16.12 -41.61
C SER A 245 -22.09 16.29 -40.63
N THR A 246 -22.36 16.12 -39.34
CA THR A 246 -21.32 16.20 -38.31
C THR A 246 -20.37 15.01 -38.42
N LYS A 247 -19.07 15.25 -38.29
CA LYS A 247 -18.07 14.20 -38.16
C LYS A 247 -18.19 13.53 -36.81
N LEU A 248 -18.58 12.26 -36.82
CA LEU A 248 -18.65 11.43 -35.62
C LEU A 248 -17.31 10.73 -35.38
N ARG A 249 -16.88 10.72 -34.12
CA ARG A 249 -15.70 10.01 -33.63
C ARG A 249 -16.19 8.90 -32.71
N GLN A 250 -16.47 7.74 -33.30
CA GLN A 250 -16.87 6.55 -32.54
C GLN A 250 -15.64 5.82 -32.00
N ARG A 251 -15.81 5.11 -30.88
CA ARG A 251 -14.73 4.42 -30.17
C ARG A 251 -15.07 2.94 -29.98
N PRO A 252 -14.10 2.04 -30.18
CA PRO A 252 -14.35 0.60 -30.06
C PRO A 252 -14.42 0.13 -28.60
N SER A 253 -13.86 0.91 -27.66
CA SER A 253 -13.75 0.52 -26.25
C SER A 253 -14.59 1.41 -25.31
N GLY A 254 -15.13 0.81 -24.24
CA GLY A 254 -16.05 1.51 -23.31
C GLY A 254 -15.40 2.53 -22.39
N ASP A 255 -14.07 2.54 -22.26
CA ASP A 255 -13.29 3.52 -21.47
C ASP A 255 -13.02 4.83 -22.24
N GLN A 256 -13.20 4.79 -23.56
CA GLN A 256 -13.03 5.93 -24.45
C GLN A 256 -14.38 6.56 -24.76
N GLN A 257 -14.46 7.89 -24.70
CA GLN A 257 -15.69 8.61 -25.02
C GLN A 257 -15.81 8.87 -26.53
N GLY A 258 -17.03 8.70 -27.06
CA GLY A 258 -17.38 9.15 -28.40
C GLY A 258 -17.59 10.67 -28.44
N LEU A 259 -17.19 11.31 -29.54
CA LEU A 259 -17.30 12.76 -29.73
C LEU A 259 -17.83 13.10 -31.12
N GLN A 260 -18.26 14.35 -31.32
CA GLN A 260 -18.68 14.85 -32.62
C GLN A 260 -18.12 16.23 -32.91
N LEU A 261 -17.88 16.53 -34.20
CA LEU A 261 -17.39 17.83 -34.67
C LEU A 261 -18.25 18.31 -35.85
N PRO A 262 -18.77 19.56 -35.82
CA PRO A 262 -19.37 20.16 -37.01
C PRO A 262 -18.38 20.20 -38.16
N GLN A 263 -18.78 19.74 -39.34
CA GLN A 263 -17.89 19.67 -40.51
C GLN A 263 -17.34 21.04 -40.92
N ILE A 264 -18.11 22.11 -40.71
CA ILE A 264 -17.67 23.49 -40.96
C ILE A 264 -16.42 23.86 -40.14
N TYR A 265 -16.29 23.35 -38.91
CA TYR A 265 -15.11 23.59 -38.07
C TYR A 265 -13.88 22.85 -38.60
N PHE A 266 -14.08 21.67 -39.20
CA PHE A 266 -13.02 20.95 -39.90
C PHE A 266 -12.59 21.67 -41.19
N ASN A 267 -13.53 22.22 -41.95
CA ASN A 267 -13.25 22.94 -43.19
C ASN A 267 -12.50 24.26 -42.92
N ALA A 268 -12.79 24.92 -41.79
CA ALA A 268 -12.06 26.11 -41.33
C ALA A 268 -10.62 25.79 -40.93
N ALA A 269 -10.38 24.58 -40.42
CA ALA A 269 -9.08 24.15 -39.97
C ALA A 269 -8.07 24.09 -41.12
N GLU A 270 -6.79 24.27 -40.77
CA GLU A 270 -5.68 24.18 -41.70
C GLU A 270 -5.69 22.86 -42.49
N ARG A 271 -5.59 22.94 -43.81
CA ARG A 271 -5.53 21.76 -44.67
C ARG A 271 -4.19 21.06 -44.45
N ARG A 272 -4.23 19.86 -43.87
CA ARG A 272 -3.05 19.00 -43.71
C ARG A 272 -3.07 17.92 -44.81
N PRO A 273 -2.05 17.84 -45.68
CA PRO A 273 -1.99 16.83 -46.72
C PRO A 273 -1.79 15.46 -46.09
N LYS A 274 -2.54 14.49 -46.60
CA LYS A 274 -2.40 13.09 -46.22
C LYS A 274 -1.59 12.38 -47.31
N PHE A 275 -0.45 11.85 -46.92
CA PHE A 275 0.44 11.15 -47.84
C PHE A 275 0.01 9.68 -47.95
N VAL A 276 -0.25 9.24 -49.18
CA VAL A 276 -0.71 7.88 -49.47
C VAL A 276 0.29 7.22 -50.41
N MET A 277 0.67 5.98 -50.11
CA MET A 277 1.59 5.21 -50.94
C MET A 277 0.84 4.30 -51.90
N LYS A 278 0.90 4.61 -53.19
CA LYS A 278 0.31 3.80 -54.27
C LYS A 278 1.37 3.34 -55.28
N PRO A 279 1.20 2.18 -55.92
CA PRO A 279 2.22 1.61 -56.81
C PRO A 279 2.51 2.47 -58.05
N GLY A 280 1.51 3.19 -58.57
CA GLY A 280 1.60 4.03 -59.78
C GLY A 280 2.12 5.46 -59.58
N LEU A 281 2.56 5.83 -58.37
CA LEU A 281 3.10 7.18 -58.09
C LEU A 281 4.46 7.40 -58.77
N SER A 282 4.76 8.66 -59.10
CA SER A 282 6.07 9.07 -59.59
C SER A 282 7.16 8.84 -58.53
N ALA A 283 8.42 8.73 -58.95
CA ALA A 283 9.55 8.57 -58.03
C ALA A 283 9.66 9.74 -57.03
N SER A 284 9.29 10.95 -57.46
CA SER A 284 9.28 12.14 -56.62
C SER A 284 8.23 12.06 -55.51
N GLU A 285 6.98 11.73 -55.86
CA GLU A 285 5.88 11.56 -54.89
C GLU A 285 6.16 10.43 -53.91
N LYS A 286 6.66 9.28 -54.40
CA LYS A 286 7.07 8.17 -53.53
C LYS A 286 8.13 8.60 -52.51
N THR A 287 9.06 9.46 -52.93
CA THR A 287 10.10 9.99 -52.04
C THR A 287 9.52 10.95 -50.99
N GLU A 288 8.56 11.79 -51.37
CA GLU A 288 7.86 12.68 -50.43
C GLU A 288 7.03 11.92 -49.40
N VAL A 289 6.35 10.85 -49.81
CA VAL A 289 5.60 9.97 -48.91
C VAL A 289 6.53 9.31 -47.89
N VAL A 290 7.69 8.80 -48.33
CA VAL A 290 8.72 8.23 -47.41
C VAL A 290 9.26 9.30 -46.45
N LYS A 291 9.54 10.51 -46.93
CA LYS A 291 9.96 11.63 -46.06
C LYS A 291 8.88 12.02 -45.07
N ALA A 292 7.60 11.99 -45.45
CA ALA A 292 6.49 12.20 -44.53
C ALA A 292 6.46 11.14 -43.43
N ALA A 293 6.68 9.87 -43.77
CA ALA A 293 6.76 8.79 -42.78
C ALA A 293 7.93 8.99 -41.80
N TYR A 294 9.09 9.45 -42.27
CA TYR A 294 10.21 9.79 -41.38
C TYR A 294 9.90 10.94 -40.43
N ARG A 295 9.27 12.01 -40.94
CA ARG A 295 8.85 13.16 -40.12
C ARG A 295 7.82 12.77 -39.06
N GLN A 296 6.91 11.86 -39.39
CA GLN A 296 5.94 11.35 -38.43
C GLN A 296 6.58 10.45 -37.35
N ILE A 297 7.40 9.47 -37.75
CA ILE A 297 7.91 8.43 -36.83
C ILE A 297 9.12 8.90 -36.02
N PHE A 298 9.98 9.74 -36.60
CA PHE A 298 11.18 10.26 -35.93
C PHE A 298 11.03 11.72 -35.48
N GLU A 299 9.83 12.29 -35.61
CA GLU A 299 9.50 13.70 -35.38
C GLU A 299 10.26 14.71 -36.27
N ARG A 300 11.09 14.23 -37.20
CA ARG A 300 11.94 15.03 -38.09
C ARG A 300 12.43 14.23 -39.29
N ASP A 301 12.85 14.92 -40.35
CA ASP A 301 13.52 14.27 -41.47
C ASP A 301 14.97 13.89 -41.13
N ILE A 302 15.19 12.59 -40.92
CA ILE A 302 16.51 12.03 -40.59
C ILE A 302 17.44 11.94 -41.81
N THR A 303 16.89 11.93 -43.02
CA THR A 303 17.67 11.80 -44.26
C THR A 303 18.41 13.09 -44.53
N ARG A 304 17.72 14.23 -44.44
CA ARG A 304 18.28 15.56 -44.68
C ARG A 304 19.26 16.01 -43.60
N ALA A 305 18.98 15.68 -42.34
CA ALA A 305 19.76 16.22 -41.21
C ALA A 305 21.04 15.42 -40.91
N TYR A 306 21.00 14.09 -41.09
CA TYR A 306 22.07 13.19 -40.65
C TYR A 306 22.53 12.21 -41.74
N SER A 307 21.98 12.30 -42.95
CA SER A 307 22.22 11.33 -44.03
C SER A 307 21.91 9.89 -43.64
N LEU A 308 20.94 9.69 -42.74
CA LEU A 308 20.49 8.37 -42.31
C LEU A 308 19.30 7.92 -43.16
N SER A 309 19.33 6.69 -43.65
CA SER A 309 18.25 6.05 -44.42
C SER A 309 18.20 4.56 -44.15
N ILE A 310 17.02 3.95 -44.24
CA ILE A 310 16.86 2.49 -44.14
C ILE A 310 16.54 1.95 -45.55
N SER A 311 17.56 1.88 -46.41
CA SER A 311 17.39 1.72 -47.86
C SER A 311 16.61 0.47 -48.28
N ASP A 312 16.77 -0.66 -47.58
CA ASP A 312 16.02 -1.89 -47.84
C ASP A 312 14.51 -1.70 -47.67
N LEU A 313 14.09 -1.03 -46.59
CA LEU A 313 12.67 -0.78 -46.34
C LEU A 313 12.09 0.22 -47.33
N GLU A 314 12.87 1.25 -47.70
CA GLU A 314 12.45 2.23 -48.70
C GLU A 314 12.21 1.60 -50.07
N SER A 315 13.11 0.72 -50.50
CA SER A 315 12.96 0.03 -51.79
C SER A 315 11.72 -0.85 -51.80
N LYS A 316 11.50 -1.64 -50.72
CA LYS A 316 10.33 -2.52 -50.59
C LYS A 316 9.01 -1.75 -50.60
N VAL A 317 8.94 -0.61 -49.90
CA VAL A 317 7.70 0.20 -49.90
C VAL A 317 7.50 0.94 -51.23
N LYS A 318 8.58 1.38 -51.89
CA LYS A 318 8.54 2.01 -53.23
C LYS A 318 8.08 1.05 -54.33
N ASN A 319 8.45 -0.22 -54.21
CA ASN A 319 8.04 -1.29 -55.12
C ASN A 319 6.64 -1.84 -54.83
N GLY A 320 6.12 -1.61 -53.62
CA GLY A 320 4.85 -2.17 -53.15
C GLY A 320 4.97 -3.58 -52.57
N ASP A 321 6.19 -4.08 -52.31
CA ASP A 321 6.44 -5.38 -51.66
C ASP A 321 5.94 -5.40 -50.21
N ILE A 322 5.90 -4.22 -49.58
CA ILE A 322 5.30 -4.00 -48.26
C ILE A 322 4.39 -2.78 -48.30
N SER A 323 3.30 -2.83 -47.52
CA SER A 323 2.38 -1.70 -47.36
C SER A 323 3.00 -0.58 -46.50
N MET A 324 2.37 0.60 -46.50
CA MET A 324 2.79 1.71 -45.64
C MET A 324 2.66 1.35 -44.16
N LYS A 325 1.63 0.58 -43.80
CA LYS A 325 1.45 0.01 -42.45
C LYS A 325 2.66 -0.83 -42.03
N GLU A 326 3.10 -1.76 -42.88
CA GLU A 326 4.25 -2.63 -42.58
C GLU A 326 5.58 -1.86 -42.59
N PHE A 327 5.71 -0.85 -43.46
CA PHE A 327 6.84 0.08 -43.44
C PHE A 327 6.93 0.80 -42.09
N VAL A 328 5.84 1.38 -41.60
CA VAL A 328 5.76 2.04 -40.27
C VAL A 328 6.10 1.05 -39.14
N ARG A 329 5.55 -0.17 -39.18
CA ARG A 329 5.84 -1.22 -38.19
C ARG A 329 7.35 -1.50 -38.11
N ARG A 330 8.01 -1.68 -39.26
CA ARG A 330 9.45 -1.97 -39.32
C ARG A 330 10.32 -0.77 -38.93
N LEU A 331 9.91 0.45 -39.28
CA LEU A 331 10.58 1.67 -38.82
C LEU A 331 10.55 1.79 -37.30
N ALA A 332 9.39 1.59 -36.67
CA ALA A 332 9.24 1.69 -35.22
C ALA A 332 9.93 0.55 -34.44
N LYS A 333 10.21 -0.59 -35.10
CA LYS A 333 11.03 -1.69 -34.55
C LYS A 333 12.52 -1.53 -34.83
N SER A 334 12.93 -0.55 -35.62
CA SER A 334 14.33 -0.40 -36.03
C SER A 334 15.24 -0.07 -34.83
N PRO A 335 16.54 -0.45 -34.89
CA PRO A 335 17.53 -0.05 -33.89
C PRO A 335 17.63 1.47 -33.74
N LEU A 336 17.39 2.21 -34.83
CA LEU A 336 17.41 3.67 -34.84
C LEU A 336 16.26 4.26 -34.00
N TYR A 337 15.05 3.72 -34.14
CA TYR A 337 13.92 4.12 -33.30
C TYR A 337 14.16 3.76 -31.83
N GLN A 338 14.66 2.56 -31.57
CA GLN A 338 14.97 2.11 -30.21
C GLN A 338 15.99 3.03 -29.52
N LYS A 339 17.07 3.41 -30.21
CA LYS A 339 18.10 4.30 -29.67
C LYS A 339 17.56 5.69 -29.34
N GLN A 340 16.63 6.21 -30.14
CA GLN A 340 16.08 7.56 -29.97
C GLN A 340 14.92 7.64 -29.00
N PHE A 341 13.97 6.70 -29.06
CA PHE A 341 12.66 6.80 -28.40
C PHE A 341 12.34 5.68 -27.42
N TYR A 342 13.23 4.69 -27.24
CA TYR A 342 13.07 3.64 -26.25
C TYR A 342 14.12 3.73 -25.13
N GLN A 343 15.41 3.60 -25.46
CA GLN A 343 16.50 3.54 -24.49
C GLN A 343 16.60 4.75 -23.53
N PRO A 344 16.41 6.02 -23.96
CA PRO A 344 16.55 7.17 -23.06
C PRO A 344 15.30 7.46 -22.22
N PHE A 345 14.28 6.59 -22.26
CA PHE A 345 12.98 6.83 -21.64
C PHE A 345 12.52 5.63 -20.80
N ILE A 346 11.65 5.92 -19.81
CA ILE A 346 10.94 4.87 -19.06
C ILE A 346 9.77 4.32 -19.90
N ASN A 347 9.35 3.08 -19.64
CA ASN A 347 8.26 2.42 -20.39
C ASN A 347 6.99 3.28 -20.51
N SER A 348 6.57 3.95 -19.43
CA SER A 348 5.40 4.84 -19.47
C SER A 348 5.55 5.98 -20.47
N ARG A 349 6.76 6.55 -20.59
CA ARG A 349 7.03 7.65 -21.54
C ARG A 349 7.18 7.13 -22.97
N VAL A 350 7.75 5.94 -23.16
CA VAL A 350 7.81 5.26 -24.46
C VAL A 350 6.41 5.08 -25.04
N ILE A 351 5.44 4.67 -24.22
CA ILE A 351 4.05 4.50 -24.67
C ILE A 351 3.49 5.83 -25.20
N GLU A 352 3.63 6.91 -24.44
CA GLU A 352 3.12 8.23 -24.84
C GLU A 352 3.70 8.69 -26.19
N LEU A 353 5.00 8.48 -26.41
CA LEU A 353 5.67 8.79 -27.68
C LEU A 353 5.25 7.83 -28.81
N ALA A 354 5.09 6.54 -28.53
CA ALA A 354 4.61 5.57 -29.52
C ALA A 354 3.19 5.90 -29.99
N PHE A 355 2.31 6.34 -29.09
CA PHE A 355 0.97 6.85 -29.41
C PHE A 355 1.03 8.09 -30.33
N ARG A 356 1.96 9.02 -30.07
CA ARG A 356 2.21 10.16 -30.97
C ARG A 356 2.64 9.69 -32.35
N HIS A 357 3.64 8.82 -32.44
CA HIS A 357 4.26 8.44 -33.71
C HIS A 357 3.36 7.55 -34.56
N ILE A 358 2.73 6.53 -33.96
CA ILE A 358 2.01 5.48 -34.68
C ILE A 358 0.53 5.86 -34.85
N LEU A 359 -0.11 6.41 -33.81
CA LEU A 359 -1.54 6.75 -33.83
C LEU A 359 -1.81 8.24 -34.01
N GLY A 360 -0.78 9.11 -33.98
CA GLY A 360 -0.97 10.55 -34.17
C GLY A 360 -1.77 11.25 -33.06
N ARG A 361 -1.93 10.63 -31.87
CA ARG A 361 -2.67 11.21 -30.74
C ARG A 361 -2.03 10.86 -29.40
N GLY A 362 -2.48 11.48 -28.32
CA GLY A 362 -2.15 11.04 -26.96
C GLY A 362 -3.04 9.88 -26.48
N PRO A 363 -2.61 9.12 -25.46
CA PRO A 363 -3.51 8.23 -24.74
C PRO A 363 -4.74 8.97 -24.21
N SER A 364 -5.88 8.29 -24.19
CA SER A 364 -7.17 8.87 -23.86
C SER A 364 -7.53 8.64 -22.40
N SER A 365 -7.38 7.41 -21.90
CA SER A 365 -7.81 6.96 -20.57
C SER A 365 -6.65 6.36 -19.76
N ARG A 366 -6.90 6.12 -18.46
CA ARG A 366 -5.95 5.42 -17.59
C ARG A 366 -5.85 3.95 -17.96
N GLU A 367 -6.98 3.34 -18.30
CA GLU A 367 -7.15 1.94 -18.67
C GLU A 367 -6.39 1.62 -19.96
N GLU A 368 -6.46 2.52 -20.95
CA GLU A 368 -5.70 2.41 -22.19
C GLU A 368 -4.19 2.41 -21.90
N VAL A 369 -3.70 3.32 -21.06
CA VAL A 369 -2.29 3.35 -20.68
C VAL A 369 -1.90 2.05 -19.95
N GLN A 370 -2.74 1.54 -19.05
CA GLN A 370 -2.47 0.29 -18.33
C GLN A 370 -2.41 -0.92 -19.27
N LYS A 371 -3.31 -1.00 -20.26
CA LYS A 371 -3.33 -2.05 -21.28
C LYS A 371 -2.02 -2.08 -22.07
N TYR A 372 -1.58 -0.96 -22.61
CA TYR A 372 -0.33 -0.92 -23.38
C TYR A 372 0.91 -1.00 -22.49
N PHE A 373 0.81 -0.61 -21.22
CA PHE A 373 1.89 -0.76 -20.24
C PHE A 373 2.15 -2.22 -19.87
N SER A 374 1.12 -3.06 -19.77
CA SER A 374 1.32 -4.50 -19.55
C SER A 374 1.96 -5.17 -20.78
N ILE A 375 1.55 -4.77 -21.99
CA ILE A 375 2.12 -5.29 -23.25
C ILE A 375 3.61 -4.97 -23.36
N ILE A 376 4.02 -3.72 -23.15
CA ILE A 376 5.44 -3.34 -23.24
C ILE A 376 6.27 -3.98 -22.11
N SER A 377 5.70 -4.12 -20.91
CA SER A 377 6.42 -4.71 -19.77
C SER A 377 6.69 -6.20 -19.98
N ASN A 378 5.78 -6.93 -20.63
CA ASN A 378 5.93 -8.37 -20.92
C ASN A 378 6.66 -8.66 -22.25
N GLY A 379 6.58 -7.73 -23.20
CA GLY A 379 6.93 -7.97 -24.60
C GLY A 379 7.97 -7.04 -25.19
N GLY A 380 8.41 -6.03 -24.44
CA GLY A 380 9.29 -4.97 -24.92
C GLY A 380 8.66 -4.11 -26.03
N LEU A 381 9.51 -3.36 -26.72
CA LEU A 381 9.10 -2.42 -27.78
C LEU A 381 8.38 -3.11 -28.94
N ALA A 382 8.84 -4.28 -29.38
CA ALA A 382 8.31 -4.93 -30.57
C ALA A 382 6.82 -5.28 -30.43
N LYS A 383 6.41 -5.88 -29.30
CA LYS A 383 5.01 -6.21 -29.04
C LYS A 383 4.14 -4.97 -28.87
N LEU A 384 4.68 -3.87 -28.32
CA LEU A 384 3.95 -2.60 -28.23
C LEU A 384 3.65 -2.05 -29.63
N VAL A 385 4.64 -2.03 -30.51
CA VAL A 385 4.46 -1.55 -31.89
C VAL A 385 3.43 -2.40 -32.62
N ASP A 386 3.51 -3.73 -32.51
CA ASP A 386 2.54 -4.63 -33.12
C ASP A 386 1.13 -4.36 -32.60
N ALA A 387 0.95 -4.25 -31.29
CA ALA A 387 -0.36 -3.98 -30.69
C ALA A 387 -0.96 -2.61 -31.08
N LEU A 388 -0.15 -1.62 -31.42
CA LEU A 388 -0.63 -0.32 -31.89
C LEU A 388 -0.97 -0.36 -33.39
N VAL A 389 -0.11 -0.96 -34.20
CA VAL A 389 -0.30 -1.06 -35.66
C VAL A 389 -1.45 -2.01 -36.02
N ASP A 390 -1.66 -3.06 -35.22
CA ASP A 390 -2.75 -4.04 -35.40
C ASP A 390 -4.05 -3.67 -34.71
N SER A 391 -4.14 -2.46 -34.16
CA SER A 391 -5.40 -1.96 -33.61
C SER A 391 -6.40 -1.60 -34.71
N ASP A 392 -7.68 -1.83 -34.44
CA ASP A 392 -8.79 -1.42 -35.34
C ASP A 392 -8.75 0.09 -35.60
N GLU A 393 -8.37 0.87 -34.59
CA GLU A 393 -8.21 2.32 -34.74
C GLU A 393 -7.13 2.69 -35.78
N TYR A 394 -6.02 1.96 -35.86
CA TYR A 394 -5.02 2.23 -36.88
C TYR A 394 -5.58 2.00 -38.28
N ALA A 395 -6.29 0.88 -38.46
CA ALA A 395 -6.91 0.52 -39.73
C ALA A 395 -7.98 1.54 -40.16
N ASP A 396 -8.81 2.02 -39.23
CA ASP A 396 -9.87 2.99 -39.54
C ASP A 396 -9.33 4.36 -40.00
N TYR A 397 -8.25 4.85 -39.36
CA TYR A 397 -7.74 6.20 -39.64
C TYR A 397 -6.72 6.26 -40.79
N PHE A 398 -5.93 5.19 -40.97
CA PHE A 398 -4.80 5.18 -41.89
C PHE A 398 -4.89 4.07 -42.95
N GLY A 399 -5.62 2.99 -42.66
CA GLY A 399 -5.65 1.80 -43.50
C GLY A 399 -4.25 1.20 -43.64
N GLU A 400 -3.92 0.72 -44.85
CA GLU A 400 -2.60 0.16 -45.15
C GLU A 400 -1.70 1.06 -46.02
N GLU A 401 -2.27 2.10 -46.62
CA GLU A 401 -1.60 2.94 -47.62
C GLU A 401 -1.24 4.34 -47.11
N THR A 402 -1.94 4.85 -46.08
CA THR A 402 -1.76 6.22 -45.61
C THR A 402 -0.68 6.30 -44.55
N VAL A 403 0.22 7.27 -44.68
CA VAL A 403 1.19 7.61 -43.63
C VAL A 403 0.44 8.14 -42.40
N PRO A 404 0.75 7.69 -41.17
CA PRO A 404 0.14 8.27 -39.98
C PRO A 404 0.35 9.79 -39.90
N TYR A 405 -0.63 10.49 -39.35
CA TYR A 405 -0.59 11.95 -39.24
C TYR A 405 -1.08 12.41 -37.88
N ILE A 406 -0.59 13.56 -37.42
CA ILE A 406 -0.99 14.16 -36.15
C ILE A 406 -2.46 14.60 -36.21
N ARG A 407 -3.27 14.06 -35.29
CA ARG A 407 -4.68 14.36 -35.11
C ARG A 407 -4.87 15.51 -34.12
N GLY A 408 -4.51 16.71 -34.58
CA GLY A 408 -4.56 17.96 -33.82
C GLY A 408 -5.94 18.63 -33.80
N LEU A 409 -5.97 19.85 -33.26
CA LEU A 409 -7.18 20.68 -33.23
C LEU A 409 -7.72 20.92 -34.66
N GLY A 410 -9.03 20.79 -34.83
CA GLY A 410 -9.72 21.02 -36.11
C GLY A 410 -9.78 19.79 -37.02
N GLN A 411 -8.82 18.87 -36.95
CA GLN A 411 -8.82 17.65 -37.76
C GLN A 411 -9.84 16.61 -37.27
N GLU A 412 -10.02 16.52 -35.95
CA GLU A 412 -11.01 15.67 -35.30
C GLU A 412 -11.55 16.32 -34.02
N ALA A 413 -12.63 15.77 -33.47
CA ALA A 413 -13.17 16.18 -32.18
C ALA A 413 -12.19 15.81 -31.04
N GLN A 414 -11.71 16.83 -30.32
CA GLN A 414 -10.73 16.66 -29.23
C GLN A 414 -11.43 16.45 -27.89
N GLU A 415 -10.90 15.54 -27.06
CA GLU A 415 -11.42 15.35 -25.71
C GLU A 415 -10.81 16.35 -24.74
N CYS A 416 -11.61 16.87 -23.80
CA CYS A 416 -11.10 17.81 -22.79
C CYS A 416 -10.21 17.13 -21.72
N ARG A 417 -10.33 15.81 -21.56
CA ARG A 417 -9.64 15.01 -20.52
C ARG A 417 -8.12 15.05 -20.65
N ASN A 418 -7.59 15.01 -21.86
CA ASN A 418 -6.15 15.02 -22.16
C ASN A 418 -5.71 16.27 -22.94
N TRP A 419 -6.50 17.34 -22.93
CA TRP A 419 -6.28 18.57 -23.72
C TRP A 419 -4.84 19.12 -23.63
N GLY A 420 -4.40 19.49 -22.42
CA GLY A 420 -3.06 20.03 -22.19
C GLY A 420 -1.94 19.06 -22.60
N PRO A 421 -1.92 17.83 -22.06
CA PRO A 421 -0.89 16.84 -22.37
C PRO A 421 -0.81 16.48 -23.85
N GLN A 422 -1.93 16.45 -24.58
CA GLN A 422 -1.94 16.16 -26.01
C GLN A 422 -1.32 17.30 -26.83
N GLN A 423 -1.62 18.54 -26.49
CA GLN A 423 -1.03 19.69 -27.18
C GLN A 423 0.48 19.78 -26.93
N ASP A 424 0.91 19.56 -25.68
CA ASP A 424 2.33 19.45 -25.34
C ASP A 424 3.01 18.28 -26.04
N LEU A 425 2.29 17.16 -26.21
CA LEU A 425 2.79 15.97 -26.89
C LEU A 425 3.06 16.21 -28.37
N PHE A 426 2.38 17.15 -29.04
CA PHE A 426 2.59 17.42 -30.47
C PHE A 426 3.73 18.40 -30.78
N ASN A 427 4.39 18.94 -29.76
CA ASN A 427 5.53 19.85 -29.94
C ASN A 427 6.84 19.08 -30.13
N TYR A 428 7.78 19.66 -30.87
CA TYR A 428 9.16 19.13 -30.98
C TYR A 428 9.87 19.03 -29.62
N SER A 429 9.37 19.71 -28.59
CA SER A 429 9.91 19.66 -27.23
C SER A 429 9.54 18.38 -26.48
N ALA A 430 8.57 17.60 -26.96
CA ALA A 430 8.03 16.45 -26.24
C ALA A 430 9.11 15.40 -25.88
N PRO A 431 10.07 15.02 -26.75
CA PRO A 431 11.12 14.06 -26.40
C PRO A 431 12.07 14.53 -25.28
N PHE A 432 12.14 15.84 -25.01
CA PHE A 432 12.99 16.34 -23.91
C PHE A 432 12.36 16.10 -22.54
N ARG A 433 11.04 15.91 -22.47
CA ARG A 433 10.36 15.55 -21.22
C ARG A 433 10.55 14.07 -20.91
N LYS A 434 11.21 13.79 -19.77
CA LYS A 434 11.51 12.42 -19.32
C LYS A 434 10.45 11.83 -18.39
N VAL A 435 9.68 12.68 -17.73
CA VAL A 435 8.60 12.28 -16.83
C VAL A 435 7.31 12.02 -17.64
N PRO A 436 6.59 10.92 -17.41
CA PRO A 436 5.36 10.62 -18.15
C PRO A 436 4.25 11.60 -17.77
N GLN A 437 3.50 12.05 -18.76
CA GLN A 437 2.47 13.09 -18.63
C GLN A 437 1.08 12.51 -18.42
N PHE A 438 0.70 11.48 -19.17
CA PHE A 438 -0.68 11.02 -19.25
C PHE A 438 -1.03 10.20 -18.02
N ILE A 439 -0.21 9.21 -17.66
CA ILE A 439 -0.48 8.38 -16.48
C ILE A 439 -0.49 9.19 -15.18
N THR A 440 0.38 10.19 -15.07
CA THR A 440 0.45 11.04 -13.87
C THR A 440 -0.74 11.98 -13.80
N THR A 441 -1.20 12.51 -14.93
CA THR A 441 -2.40 13.37 -15.00
C THR A 441 -3.68 12.58 -14.74
N PHE A 442 -3.85 11.42 -15.37
CA PHE A 442 -5.03 10.58 -15.17
C PHE A 442 -5.13 10.06 -13.73
N ALA A 443 -4.02 9.61 -13.15
CA ALA A 443 -4.00 9.22 -11.73
C ALA A 443 -4.33 10.41 -10.81
N ALA A 444 -3.84 11.61 -11.13
CA ALA A 444 -4.09 12.81 -10.34
C ALA A 444 -5.54 13.31 -10.42
N TYR A 445 -6.31 12.99 -11.46
CA TYR A 445 -7.74 13.30 -11.50
C TYR A 445 -8.54 12.56 -10.43
N GLU A 446 -8.13 11.34 -10.08
CA GLU A 446 -8.80 10.51 -9.06
C GLU A 446 -8.28 10.82 -7.64
N GLN A 447 -6.98 11.12 -7.51
CA GLN A 447 -6.31 11.38 -6.23
C GLN A 447 -6.66 12.76 -5.63
N PRO A 448 -6.51 12.95 -4.30
CA PRO A 448 -6.62 14.27 -3.66
C PRO A 448 -5.57 15.25 -4.19
N LEU A 449 -5.70 16.53 -3.79
CA LEU A 449 -4.70 17.55 -4.14
C LEU A 449 -3.29 17.08 -3.75
N PRO A 450 -2.29 17.26 -4.63
CA PRO A 450 -0.93 16.82 -4.36
C PRO A 450 -0.26 17.68 -3.27
N ASP A 451 0.69 17.11 -2.54
CA ASP A 451 1.58 17.88 -1.68
C ASP A 451 2.62 18.64 -2.54
N GLN A 452 2.34 19.91 -2.82
CA GLN A 452 3.25 20.82 -3.50
C GLN A 452 2.87 22.29 -3.20
N HIS A 453 3.75 23.22 -3.54
CA HIS A 453 3.45 24.65 -3.45
C HIS A 453 2.19 25.04 -4.26
N PRO A 454 1.35 25.99 -3.78
CA PRO A 454 0.10 26.40 -4.46
C PRO A 454 0.27 26.90 -5.90
N TYR A 455 1.44 27.47 -6.23
CA TYR A 455 1.78 27.99 -7.56
C TYR A 455 2.48 26.97 -8.48
N GLY A 456 2.57 25.71 -8.06
CA GLY A 456 3.17 24.62 -8.83
C GLY A 456 4.44 24.05 -8.20
N SER A 457 4.79 22.85 -8.62
CA SER A 457 5.90 22.04 -8.08
C SER A 457 7.27 22.72 -8.11
N GLY A 458 7.53 23.63 -9.06
CA GLY A 458 8.82 24.33 -9.21
C GLY A 458 9.05 25.48 -8.23
N ASN A 459 8.08 25.80 -7.37
CA ASN A 459 8.16 26.92 -6.41
C ASN A 459 8.61 26.52 -5.01
N ASP A 460 8.73 25.22 -4.71
CA ASP A 460 9.39 24.77 -3.49
C ASP A 460 10.91 24.66 -3.72
N PRO A 461 11.75 25.20 -2.83
CA PRO A 461 13.19 24.94 -2.86
C PRO A 461 13.48 23.52 -2.37
N LEU A 462 14.65 22.99 -2.73
CA LEU A 462 15.18 21.78 -2.09
C LEU A 462 15.49 22.06 -0.61
N GLU A 463 15.04 21.18 0.28
CA GLU A 463 15.18 21.34 1.74
C GLU A 463 16.57 20.90 2.24
N ILE A 464 17.59 21.64 1.81
CA ILE A 464 19.02 21.46 2.12
C ILE A 464 19.57 22.58 3.00
N GLN A 465 20.74 22.36 3.60
CA GLN A 465 21.36 23.30 4.55
C GLN A 465 21.66 24.67 3.93
N PHE A 466 22.20 24.71 2.71
CA PHE A 466 22.60 25.95 2.03
C PHE A 466 22.06 26.03 0.59
N GLY A 467 21.90 27.25 0.10
CA GLY A 467 21.52 27.54 -1.28
C GLY A 467 20.01 27.61 -1.49
N ALA A 468 19.59 28.51 -2.37
CA ALA A 468 18.21 28.65 -2.82
C ALA A 468 18.06 27.90 -4.15
N ILE A 469 18.13 26.56 -4.07
CA ILE A 469 18.11 25.70 -5.26
C ILE A 469 16.67 25.31 -5.57
N PHE A 470 16.17 25.78 -6.71
CA PHE A 470 14.90 25.37 -7.28
C PHE A 470 15.14 24.49 -8.50
N PRO A 471 14.39 23.40 -8.68
CA PRO A 471 14.46 22.59 -9.90
C PRO A 471 14.24 23.47 -11.16
N LYS A 472 15.18 23.43 -12.11
CA LYS A 472 15.07 24.21 -13.36
C LYS A 472 13.99 23.62 -14.27
N GLU A 473 12.94 24.39 -14.50
CA GLU A 473 11.81 24.01 -15.36
C GLU A 473 12.22 23.81 -16.84
N THR A 474 13.31 24.44 -17.30
CA THR A 474 13.74 24.40 -18.71
C THR A 474 14.57 23.18 -19.11
N ARG A 475 15.25 22.50 -18.16
CA ARG A 475 16.15 21.37 -18.47
C ARG A 475 15.44 20.02 -18.49
N ASN A 476 14.47 19.83 -17.60
CA ASN A 476 13.61 18.64 -17.57
C ASN A 476 12.23 19.07 -17.04
N PRO A 477 11.35 19.57 -17.93
CA PRO A 477 10.07 20.14 -17.51
C PRO A 477 9.21 19.10 -16.80
N SER A 478 9.00 19.30 -15.50
CA SER A 478 8.15 18.49 -14.63
C SER A 478 7.03 19.34 -14.03
N THR A 479 6.48 20.24 -14.85
CA THR A 479 5.34 21.06 -14.46
C THR A 479 4.16 20.14 -14.14
N ARG A 480 3.60 20.32 -12.95
CA ARG A 480 2.42 19.61 -12.44
C ARG A 480 1.44 20.65 -11.89
N PRO A 481 0.74 21.40 -12.76
CA PRO A 481 -0.21 22.39 -12.28
C PRO A 481 -1.35 21.70 -11.53
N ALA A 482 -1.72 22.25 -10.37
CA ALA A 482 -2.85 21.78 -9.60
C ALA A 482 -3.71 22.98 -9.17
N PRO A 483 -5.04 22.87 -9.22
CA PRO A 483 -5.95 23.97 -8.92
C PRO A 483 -6.09 24.18 -7.40
N PHE A 484 -5.13 24.86 -6.77
CA PHE A 484 -5.24 25.26 -5.36
C PHE A 484 -6.18 26.46 -5.20
N GLY A 485 -7.24 26.27 -4.41
CA GLY A 485 -8.12 27.34 -3.96
C GLY A 485 -7.39 28.37 -3.08
N LYS A 486 -8.04 29.53 -2.87
CA LYS A 486 -7.54 30.58 -1.97
C LYS A 486 -7.34 30.03 -0.56
N ASP A 487 -8.32 29.31 -0.06
CA ASP A 487 -8.38 28.84 1.33
C ASP A 487 -7.86 27.40 1.42
N THR A 488 -6.56 27.25 1.15
CA THR A 488 -5.86 25.97 1.21
C THR A 488 -4.73 26.03 2.22
N ARG A 489 -4.51 24.92 2.93
CA ARG A 489 -3.40 24.77 3.87
C ARG A 489 -2.65 23.47 3.62
N ARG A 490 -1.35 23.58 3.42
CA ARG A 490 -0.41 22.50 3.26
C ARG A 490 -0.17 21.80 4.59
N ILE A 491 -0.04 20.48 4.54
CA ILE A 491 0.34 19.68 5.70
C ILE A 491 1.85 19.80 5.88
N LEU A 492 2.27 20.41 6.98
CA LEU A 492 3.68 20.55 7.34
C LEU A 492 4.02 19.59 8.47
N ILE A 493 5.17 18.92 8.36
CA ILE A 493 5.67 17.97 9.34
C ILE A 493 6.61 18.72 10.28
N HIS A 494 6.31 18.68 11.58
CA HIS A 494 7.16 19.32 12.57
C HIS A 494 8.50 18.58 12.71
N GLN A 495 9.59 19.32 12.71
CA GLN A 495 10.95 18.82 12.94
C GLN A 495 11.23 18.68 14.44
N GLY A 496 10.67 17.63 15.01
CA GLY A 496 10.70 17.32 16.44
C GLY A 496 9.59 16.31 16.78
N PRO A 497 9.16 16.23 18.05
CA PRO A 497 8.00 15.43 18.42
C PRO A 497 6.75 15.89 17.67
N GLY A 498 6.09 15.00 16.93
CA GLY A 498 4.91 15.34 16.12
C GLY A 498 3.74 15.94 16.91
N ILE A 499 3.67 15.69 18.22
CA ILE A 499 2.69 16.26 19.16
C ILE A 499 2.83 17.78 19.34
N ASN A 500 4.02 18.34 19.08
CA ASN A 500 4.28 19.77 19.19
C ASN A 500 3.94 20.53 17.90
N ASN A 501 3.22 19.90 16.97
CA ASN A 501 2.75 20.58 15.77
C ASN A 501 1.83 21.74 16.15
N GLN A 502 2.21 22.96 15.74
CA GLN A 502 1.53 24.21 16.08
C GLN A 502 0.10 24.28 15.56
N LEU A 503 -0.27 23.37 14.66
CA LEU A 503 -1.62 23.26 14.17
C LEU A 503 -2.58 22.72 15.23
N SER A 504 -2.19 21.65 15.93
CA SER A 504 -2.99 21.04 17.00
C SER A 504 -2.63 21.61 18.37
N ASN A 505 -1.40 22.07 18.56
CA ASN A 505 -0.91 22.63 19.82
C ASN A 505 -0.20 23.99 19.61
N PRO A 506 -0.95 25.10 19.43
CA PRO A 506 -0.37 26.43 19.21
C PRO A 506 0.53 26.92 20.36
N LYS A 507 0.27 26.46 21.60
CA LYS A 507 1.06 26.83 22.78
C LYS A 507 2.49 26.28 22.76
N ALA A 508 2.77 25.28 21.90
CA ALA A 508 4.09 24.67 21.79
C ALA A 508 5.10 25.47 20.94
N ARG A 509 4.73 26.63 20.38
CA ARG A 509 5.59 27.41 19.46
C ARG A 509 6.97 27.77 20.02
N GLY A 510 7.06 28.13 21.31
CA GLY A 510 8.32 28.47 21.99
C GLY A 510 9.00 27.28 22.70
N VAL A 511 8.44 26.08 22.58
CA VAL A 511 9.00 24.88 23.21
C VAL A 511 10.13 24.33 22.35
N ALA A 512 11.31 24.13 22.95
CA ALA A 512 12.45 23.56 22.26
C ALA A 512 12.15 22.12 21.79
N PRO A 513 12.58 21.72 20.58
CA PRO A 513 12.20 20.43 19.98
C PRO A 513 12.94 19.21 20.57
N GLY A 514 13.83 19.41 21.55
CA GLY A 514 14.58 18.34 22.20
C GLY A 514 15.59 17.64 21.28
N THR A 515 15.88 16.37 21.54
CA THR A 515 16.88 15.57 20.80
C THR A 515 16.42 15.14 19.40
N LEU A 516 15.12 15.22 19.10
CA LEU A 516 14.54 14.83 17.81
C LEU A 516 14.55 15.97 16.77
N GLY A 517 14.77 17.21 17.20
CA GLY A 517 14.80 18.39 16.32
C GLY A 517 16.19 19.00 16.17
N PRO A 518 16.30 20.17 15.51
CA PRO A 518 17.58 20.87 15.38
C PRO A 518 18.07 21.42 16.72
N LYS A 519 19.38 21.65 16.79
CA LYS A 519 20.00 22.32 17.94
C LYS A 519 19.55 23.78 17.99
N VAL A 520 19.05 24.21 19.15
CA VAL A 520 18.61 25.59 19.40
C VAL A 520 19.73 26.35 20.08
N PHE A 521 20.04 27.55 19.57
CA PHE A 521 21.01 28.47 20.15
C PHE A 521 20.26 29.66 20.76
N LYS A 522 20.56 29.97 22.03
CA LYS A 522 20.00 31.11 22.77
C LYS A 522 21.12 31.96 23.33
N LEU A 523 20.95 33.28 23.26
CA LEU A 523 21.88 34.25 23.81
C LEU A 523 21.43 34.65 25.23
N ASP A 524 21.70 33.79 26.22
CA ASP A 524 21.25 34.01 27.62
C ASP A 524 22.23 34.89 28.44
N GLN A 525 23.38 35.27 27.89
CA GLN A 525 24.45 35.99 28.60
C GLN A 525 24.79 37.30 27.88
N LEU A 526 24.05 38.37 28.19
CA LEU A 526 24.45 39.75 27.86
C LEU A 526 25.05 40.44 29.09
N PRO A 527 26.13 41.22 28.97
CA PRO A 527 26.74 41.98 30.07
C PRO A 527 25.88 43.14 30.64
N GLY A 528 24.56 43.13 30.44
CA GLY A 528 23.65 44.22 30.84
C GLY A 528 22.46 43.79 31.72
N THR A 529 22.18 42.49 31.83
CA THR A 529 21.07 41.93 32.62
C THR A 529 21.54 41.27 33.93
N ILE A 530 22.67 41.74 34.48
CA ILE A 530 23.02 41.46 35.87
C ILE A 530 22.18 42.39 36.75
N GLY A 531 21.09 41.87 37.30
CA GLY A 531 20.40 42.53 38.42
C GLY A 531 21.41 42.87 39.53
N LYS A 532 21.15 43.91 40.32
CA LYS A 532 22.01 44.48 41.39
C LYS A 532 22.52 43.49 42.47
N LYS A 533 22.35 42.17 42.30
CA LYS A 533 22.73 41.08 43.20
C LYS A 533 23.53 39.94 42.54
N ALA A 534 24.34 40.17 41.50
CA ALA A 534 25.35 39.18 41.11
C ALA A 534 26.76 39.60 41.55
N ALA A 535 27.57 38.61 41.93
CA ALA A 535 28.92 38.80 42.47
C ALA A 535 29.82 39.54 41.46
N LYS A 536 30.49 40.60 41.94
CA LYS A 536 31.56 41.28 41.19
C LYS A 536 32.69 40.27 40.91
N GLY A 537 32.78 39.80 39.66
CA GLY A 537 33.83 38.87 39.24
C GLY A 537 33.43 37.76 38.25
N ALA A 538 32.22 37.77 37.67
CA ALA A 538 31.88 36.83 36.60
C ALA A 538 32.71 37.14 35.34
N SER A 539 33.55 36.19 34.93
CA SER A 539 34.53 36.27 33.85
C SER A 539 33.94 36.63 32.48
N VAL A 540 34.41 37.74 31.89
CA VAL A 540 34.13 38.18 30.51
C VAL A 540 34.73 37.22 29.45
N LYS A 541 35.76 36.43 29.81
CA LYS A 541 36.47 35.54 28.86
C LYS A 541 35.68 34.31 28.42
N PHE A 542 34.69 33.87 29.21
CA PHE A 542 33.84 32.74 28.81
C PHE A 542 32.64 33.16 27.95
N SER A 543 32.20 34.43 28.03
CA SER A 543 31.05 34.91 27.26
C SER A 543 31.38 35.14 25.78
N GLU A 544 32.56 35.69 25.44
CA GLU A 544 32.99 35.92 24.03
C GLU A 544 32.97 34.65 23.17
N SER A 545 33.43 33.52 23.72
CA SER A 545 33.41 32.24 23.00
C SER A 545 31.99 31.74 22.71
N SER A 546 31.05 32.04 23.61
CA SER A 546 29.65 31.64 23.50
C SER A 546 28.85 32.55 22.56
N THR A 547 29.11 33.87 22.59
CA THR A 547 28.49 34.83 21.67
C THR A 547 28.96 34.62 20.24
N GLN A 548 30.24 34.31 20.03
CA GLN A 548 30.77 34.01 18.71
C GLN A 548 30.19 32.71 18.11
N ALA A 549 29.87 31.72 18.94
CA ALA A 549 29.15 30.53 18.51
C ALA A 549 27.71 30.85 18.08
N VAL A 550 27.04 31.77 18.77
CA VAL A 550 25.71 32.28 18.40
C VAL A 550 25.76 33.06 17.08
N ILE A 551 26.73 33.97 16.92
CA ILE A 551 26.94 34.72 15.65
C ILE A 551 27.13 33.75 14.49
N ARG A 552 27.99 32.74 14.66
CA ARG A 552 28.19 31.70 13.64
C ARG A 552 26.90 30.94 13.35
N ALA A 553 26.13 30.58 14.37
CA ALA A 553 24.84 29.92 14.19
C ALA A 553 23.84 30.81 13.40
N ILE A 554 23.84 32.13 13.63
CA ILE A 554 22.99 33.07 12.90
C ILE A 554 23.38 33.13 11.42
N TYR A 555 24.67 33.19 11.08
CA TYR A 555 25.12 33.12 9.69
C TYR A 555 24.73 31.79 9.02
N LEU A 556 24.94 30.65 9.72
CA LEU A 556 24.54 29.34 9.22
C LEU A 556 23.03 29.22 9.02
N GLN A 557 22.21 29.87 9.85
CA GLN A 557 20.76 29.85 9.68
C GLN A 557 20.31 30.74 8.52
N VAL A 558 20.70 32.02 8.53
CA VAL A 558 20.16 33.05 7.63
C VAL A 558 20.82 32.97 6.25
N ILE A 559 22.15 32.82 6.18
CA ILE A 559 22.91 32.69 4.93
C ILE A 559 23.09 31.22 4.52
N GLY A 560 22.94 30.26 5.42
CA GLY A 560 23.09 28.84 5.11
C GLY A 560 24.53 28.33 5.14
N ARG A 561 25.53 29.21 5.21
CA ARG A 561 26.96 28.87 5.22
C ARG A 561 27.74 29.89 6.04
N ASP A 562 28.96 29.51 6.42
CA ASP A 562 29.93 30.49 6.90
C ASP A 562 30.27 31.47 5.76
N VAL A 563 30.20 32.76 6.06
CA VAL A 563 30.46 33.85 5.11
C VAL A 563 31.95 34.09 4.96
N TYR A 564 32.37 34.59 3.80
CA TYR A 564 33.77 34.99 3.59
C TYR A 564 34.11 36.21 4.46
N GLU A 565 35.39 36.42 4.75
CA GLU A 565 35.81 37.47 5.70
C GLU A 565 35.34 38.88 5.29
N GLY A 566 35.38 39.19 3.99
CA GLY A 566 34.87 40.47 3.45
C GLY A 566 33.34 40.59 3.39
N GLN A 567 32.61 39.52 3.69
CA GLN A 567 31.15 39.47 3.67
C GLN A 567 30.52 39.59 5.08
N ARG A 568 31.35 39.61 6.14
CA ARG A 568 30.90 39.72 7.52
C ARG A 568 30.44 41.14 7.86
N LEU A 569 29.34 41.24 8.59
CA LEU A 569 28.83 42.51 9.11
C LEU A 569 29.51 42.86 10.44
N LYS A 570 30.82 43.13 10.41
CA LYS A 570 31.65 43.35 11.61
C LYS A 570 31.06 44.38 12.59
N VAL A 571 30.50 45.48 12.08
CA VAL A 571 29.87 46.52 12.92
C VAL A 571 28.66 45.99 13.69
N GLN A 572 27.83 45.15 13.05
CA GLN A 572 26.65 44.58 13.69
C GLN A 572 27.03 43.45 14.65
N GLU A 573 28.10 42.70 14.36
CA GLU A 573 28.65 41.68 15.26
C GLU A 573 29.11 42.31 16.59
N ILE A 574 29.89 43.39 16.51
CA ILE A 574 30.35 44.15 17.70
C ILE A 574 29.16 44.66 18.51
N LYS A 575 28.12 45.18 17.86
CA LYS A 575 26.90 45.64 18.54
C LYS A 575 26.17 44.51 19.27
N LEU A 576 26.12 43.31 18.68
CA LEU A 576 25.52 42.15 19.33
C LEU A 576 26.37 41.66 20.51
N GLU A 577 27.69 41.65 20.37
CA GLU A 577 28.65 41.30 21.43
C GLU A 577 28.57 42.26 22.62
N ASN A 578 28.38 43.55 22.36
CA ASN A 578 28.18 44.58 23.38
C ASN A 578 26.78 44.56 24.02
N GLY A 579 25.81 43.88 23.38
CA GLY A 579 24.40 43.88 23.81
C GLY A 579 23.60 45.11 23.39
N ASP A 580 24.09 45.90 22.44
CA ASP A 580 23.39 47.07 21.89
C ASP A 580 22.18 46.66 21.02
N ILE A 581 22.19 45.45 20.47
CA ILE A 581 21.12 44.87 19.65
C ILE A 581 20.79 43.45 20.12
N SER A 582 19.53 43.03 19.93
CA SER A 582 19.09 41.66 20.19
C SER A 582 19.47 40.71 19.05
N VAL A 583 19.29 39.40 19.26
CA VAL A 583 19.49 38.39 18.19
C VAL A 583 18.53 38.66 17.04
N ARG A 584 17.28 39.06 17.32
CA ARG A 584 16.30 39.44 16.31
C ARG A 584 16.78 40.64 15.47
N GLU A 585 17.29 41.68 16.10
CA GLU A 585 17.77 42.87 15.38
C GLU A 585 19.06 42.59 14.58
N PHE A 586 19.92 41.71 15.07
CA PHE A 586 21.05 41.22 14.28
C PHE A 586 20.59 40.37 13.07
N VAL A 587 19.61 39.48 13.25
CA VAL A 587 18.97 38.74 12.15
C VAL A 587 18.31 39.69 11.15
N ARG A 588 17.65 40.76 11.61
CA ARG A 588 17.07 41.81 10.76
C ARG A 588 18.15 42.50 9.94
N ALA A 589 19.24 42.94 10.56
CA ALA A 589 20.34 43.60 9.87
C ALA A 589 20.99 42.67 8.82
N LEU A 590 21.18 41.39 9.17
CA LEU A 590 21.75 40.40 8.25
C LEU A 590 20.80 40.10 7.07
N ALA A 591 19.51 39.91 7.33
CA ALA A 591 18.51 39.67 6.29
C ALA A 591 18.32 40.89 5.37
N LYS A 592 18.55 42.12 5.85
CA LYS A 592 18.53 43.35 5.05
C LYS A 592 19.86 43.67 4.35
N SER A 593 20.89 42.86 4.54
CA SER A 593 22.19 43.11 3.92
C SER A 593 22.16 42.95 2.38
N ASP A 594 23.07 43.66 1.70
CA ASP A 594 23.24 43.52 0.25
C ASP A 594 23.68 42.11 -0.16
N LEU A 595 24.41 41.42 0.72
CA LEU A 595 24.78 40.02 0.54
C LEU A 595 23.53 39.13 0.48
N PHE A 596 22.62 39.26 1.45
CA PHE A 596 21.40 38.46 1.46
C PHE A 596 20.51 38.77 0.24
N ARG A 597 20.37 40.05 -0.12
CA ARG A 597 19.59 40.50 -1.28
C ARG A 597 20.17 39.99 -2.61
N SER A 598 21.48 40.02 -2.79
CA SER A 598 22.14 39.52 -4.01
C SER A 598 22.05 38.01 -4.15
N LEU A 599 22.00 37.27 -3.04
CA LEU A 599 21.85 35.82 -3.03
C LEU A 599 20.41 35.34 -3.21
N TYR A 600 19.44 35.93 -2.50
CA TYR A 600 18.11 35.32 -2.32
C TYR A 600 16.94 36.19 -2.79
N TRP A 601 17.18 37.41 -3.24
CA TRP A 601 16.12 38.27 -3.79
C TRP A 601 16.32 38.50 -5.29
N THR A 602 17.46 39.06 -5.67
CA THR A 602 17.74 39.51 -7.04
C THR A 602 17.70 38.40 -8.11
N PRO A 603 18.28 37.20 -7.89
CA PRO A 603 18.33 36.16 -8.92
C PRO A 603 17.09 35.26 -8.96
N LEU A 604 16.14 35.44 -8.03
CA LEU A 604 15.00 34.54 -7.86
C LEU A 604 13.69 35.19 -8.33
N TYR A 605 12.77 34.35 -8.80
CA TYR A 605 11.38 34.77 -8.97
C TYR A 605 10.79 35.23 -7.63
N VAL A 606 9.99 36.30 -7.63
CA VAL A 606 9.52 36.97 -6.40
C VAL A 606 8.86 35.99 -5.41
N CYS A 607 7.97 35.11 -5.86
CA CYS A 607 7.35 34.13 -4.96
C CYS A 607 8.32 33.04 -4.48
N LYS A 608 9.34 32.68 -5.28
CA LYS A 608 10.42 31.76 -4.89
C LYS A 608 11.30 32.41 -3.82
N ALA A 609 11.60 33.69 -3.97
CA ALA A 609 12.33 34.48 -2.98
C ALA A 609 11.55 34.57 -1.66
N ILE A 610 10.27 34.94 -1.72
CA ILE A 610 9.40 35.01 -0.53
C ILE A 610 9.36 33.66 0.20
N GLU A 611 9.11 32.57 -0.52
CA GLU A 611 9.07 31.21 0.05
C GLU A 611 10.41 30.83 0.73
N TYR A 612 11.54 31.16 0.09
CA TYR A 612 12.86 30.87 0.66
C TYR A 612 13.18 31.72 1.90
N ILE A 613 12.92 33.03 1.84
CA ILE A 613 13.14 33.95 2.95
C ILE A 613 12.26 33.55 4.14
N HIS A 614 11.01 33.19 3.88
CA HIS A 614 10.07 32.70 4.88
C HIS A 614 10.62 31.45 5.59
N ARG A 615 11.18 30.49 4.86
CA ARG A 615 11.82 29.29 5.44
C ARG A 615 13.01 29.64 6.32
N ARG A 616 13.86 30.58 5.91
CA ARG A 616 15.07 30.97 6.66
C ARG A 616 14.75 31.72 7.95
N LEU A 617 13.78 32.64 7.91
CA LEU A 617 13.45 33.50 9.05
C LEU A 617 12.44 32.86 10.01
N LEU A 618 11.41 32.17 9.51
CA LEU A 618 10.38 31.53 10.35
C LEU A 618 10.61 30.04 10.58
N GLY A 619 11.58 29.43 9.92
CA GLY A 619 11.87 28.00 10.07
C GLY A 619 10.83 27.08 9.45
N ARG A 620 9.94 27.58 8.58
CA ARG A 620 8.90 26.78 7.91
C ARG A 620 8.56 27.31 6.52
N PRO A 621 8.06 26.46 5.62
CA PRO A 621 7.41 26.92 4.39
C PRO A 621 6.12 27.71 4.67
N THR A 622 5.64 28.41 3.64
CA THR A 622 4.31 29.02 3.70
C THR A 622 3.22 27.94 3.80
N TYR A 623 2.16 28.24 4.53
CA TYR A 623 1.03 27.34 4.71
C TYR A 623 0.20 27.18 3.44
N GLY A 624 0.11 28.22 2.62
CA GLY A 624 -0.75 28.17 1.46
C GLY A 624 -0.83 29.51 0.75
N ARG A 625 -1.86 29.64 -0.09
CA ARG A 625 -1.95 30.74 -1.05
C ARG A 625 -2.19 32.11 -0.39
N GLN A 626 -2.98 32.17 0.67
CA GLN A 626 -3.27 33.44 1.37
C GLN A 626 -2.00 34.08 1.96
N GLU A 627 -1.18 33.28 2.64
CA GLU A 627 0.04 33.74 3.29
C GLU A 627 1.04 34.26 2.25
N ASN A 628 1.27 33.49 1.17
CA ASN A 628 2.17 33.92 0.10
C ASN A 628 1.66 35.19 -0.61
N ASN A 629 0.34 35.30 -0.86
CA ASN A 629 -0.27 36.50 -1.43
C ASN A 629 -0.09 37.74 -0.56
N LYS A 630 -0.19 37.60 0.77
CA LYS A 630 0.02 38.71 1.71
C LYS A 630 1.44 39.27 1.57
N TYR A 631 2.44 38.40 1.56
CA TYR A 631 3.84 38.83 1.38
C TYR A 631 4.13 39.33 -0.02
N PHE A 632 3.47 38.79 -1.05
CA PHE A 632 3.58 39.29 -2.42
C PHE A 632 3.03 40.71 -2.57
N ASP A 633 1.89 41.03 -1.94
CA ASP A 633 1.32 42.39 -1.93
C ASP A 633 2.21 43.37 -1.14
N ILE A 634 2.85 42.91 -0.06
CA ILE A 634 3.84 43.72 0.66
C ILE A 634 5.08 43.94 -0.21
N ALA A 635 5.55 42.91 -0.92
CA ALA A 635 6.69 43.01 -1.83
C ALA A 635 6.43 44.00 -2.97
N SER A 636 5.23 44.01 -3.55
CA SER A 636 4.88 44.94 -4.63
C SER A 636 4.78 46.39 -4.15
N LYS A 637 4.31 46.63 -2.92
CA LYS A 637 4.12 47.98 -2.35
C LYS A 637 5.35 48.56 -1.67
N LYS A 638 6.06 47.74 -0.88
CA LYS A 638 7.16 48.18 0.02
C LYS A 638 8.53 47.61 -0.37
N GLY A 639 8.59 46.73 -1.37
CA GLY A 639 9.82 46.09 -1.81
C GLY A 639 10.39 45.08 -0.81
N PHE A 640 11.64 44.69 -1.06
CA PHE A 640 12.37 43.65 -0.32
C PHE A 640 12.44 43.91 1.20
N TYR A 641 12.84 45.12 1.61
CA TYR A 641 13.00 45.45 3.03
C TYR A 641 11.68 45.33 3.80
N GLY A 642 10.57 45.73 3.19
CA GLY A 642 9.24 45.62 3.77
C GLY A 642 8.80 44.17 4.00
N VAL A 643 9.24 43.22 3.17
CA VAL A 643 8.95 41.79 3.35
C VAL A 643 9.71 41.24 4.56
N VAL A 644 11.00 41.57 4.69
CA VAL A 644 11.82 41.14 5.84
C VAL A 644 11.23 41.65 7.15
N ASP A 645 10.88 42.93 7.21
CA ASP A 645 10.23 43.52 8.39
C ASP A 645 8.90 42.83 8.70
N ALA A 646 8.05 42.67 7.68
CA ALA A 646 6.75 42.04 7.86
C ALA A 646 6.83 40.60 8.39
N ILE A 647 7.89 39.85 8.07
CA ILE A 647 8.12 38.50 8.58
C ILE A 647 8.60 38.53 10.03
N LEU A 648 9.61 39.35 10.35
CA LEU A 648 10.19 39.44 11.68
C LEU A 648 9.25 40.07 12.71
N ASP A 649 8.31 40.91 12.26
CA ASP A 649 7.32 41.57 13.10
C ASP A 649 6.03 40.76 13.28
N THR A 650 6.00 39.52 12.80
CA THR A 650 4.86 38.62 13.05
C THR A 650 4.82 38.13 14.50
N PRO A 651 3.62 37.94 15.07
CA PRO A 651 3.48 37.34 16.40
C PRO A 651 4.05 35.92 16.44
N GLU A 652 4.03 35.20 15.32
CA GLU A 652 4.63 33.87 15.23
C GLU A 652 6.14 33.89 15.44
N TYR A 653 6.86 34.88 14.91
CA TYR A 653 8.29 35.02 15.14
C TYR A 653 8.59 35.28 16.62
N SER A 654 7.87 36.23 17.23
CA SER A 654 8.02 36.59 18.64
C SER A 654 7.70 35.43 19.59
N GLU A 655 6.64 34.65 19.32
CA GLU A 655 6.28 33.48 20.15
C GLU A 655 7.25 32.31 19.99
N ALA A 656 7.85 32.13 18.80
CA ALA A 656 8.73 30.99 18.52
C ALA A 656 10.18 31.24 18.94
N PHE A 657 10.71 32.44 18.69
CA PHE A 657 12.13 32.76 18.89
C PHE A 657 12.36 33.87 19.93
N GLY A 658 11.40 34.78 20.11
CA GLY A 658 11.58 35.95 20.95
C GLY A 658 12.67 36.87 20.44
N GLU A 659 13.41 37.49 21.35
CA GLU A 659 14.51 38.42 21.03
C GLU A 659 15.90 37.76 21.09
N ASP A 660 16.01 36.59 21.73
CA ASP A 660 17.29 36.00 22.15
C ASP A 660 17.60 34.64 21.49
N THR A 661 16.63 34.02 20.81
CA THR A 661 16.80 32.70 20.18
C THR A 661 17.13 32.85 18.70
N VAL A 662 18.15 32.14 18.23
CA VAL A 662 18.46 32.06 16.79
C VAL A 662 17.36 31.28 16.09
N PRO A 663 16.81 31.75 14.95
CA PRO A 663 15.85 30.98 14.17
C PRO A 663 16.40 29.59 13.82
N TYR A 664 15.53 28.60 13.78
CA TYR A 664 15.89 27.23 13.43
C TYR A 664 14.80 26.58 12.59
N GLU A 665 15.12 25.49 11.89
CA GLU A 665 14.18 24.75 11.06
C GLU A 665 13.11 24.06 11.93
N ARG A 666 11.88 24.58 11.92
CA ARG A 666 10.75 24.09 12.72
C ARG A 666 9.88 23.10 11.95
N TYR A 667 9.71 23.27 10.64
CA TYR A 667 8.85 22.41 9.82
C TYR A 667 9.48 22.05 8.48
N LEU A 668 9.20 20.83 8.05
CA LEU A 668 9.57 20.26 6.77
C LEU A 668 8.32 19.91 5.97
N THR A 669 8.48 19.82 4.66
CA THR A 669 7.45 19.22 3.81
C THR A 669 7.57 17.68 3.84
N PRO A 670 6.48 16.93 3.56
CA PRO A 670 6.55 15.49 3.34
C PRO A 670 7.66 15.08 2.37
N GLY A 671 7.83 15.84 1.28
CA GLY A 671 8.94 15.68 0.34
C GLY A 671 10.31 15.78 1.00
N GLY A 672 10.58 16.82 1.78
CA GLY A 672 11.87 16.98 2.46
C GLY A 672 12.14 15.97 3.57
N VAL A 673 11.11 15.54 4.32
CA VAL A 673 11.24 14.45 5.30
C VAL A 673 11.63 13.15 4.60
N SER A 674 10.99 12.83 3.48
CA SER A 674 11.28 11.62 2.70
C SER A 674 12.74 11.57 2.23
N LEU A 675 13.28 12.71 1.77
CA LEU A 675 14.68 12.83 1.33
C LEU A 675 15.68 12.58 2.46
N ARG A 676 15.31 12.87 3.71
CA ARG A 676 16.19 12.71 4.89
C ARG A 676 16.09 11.31 5.49
N GLN A 677 14.89 10.77 5.63
CA GLN A 677 14.58 9.56 6.41
C GLN A 677 14.49 8.27 5.58
N LEU A 678 14.06 8.32 4.31
CA LEU A 678 13.88 7.14 3.46
C LEU A 678 15.15 6.76 2.67
N ARG A 679 16.33 7.17 3.16
CA ARG A 679 17.61 6.76 2.58
C ARG A 679 17.99 5.36 3.06
N VAL A 680 18.67 4.62 2.18
CA VAL A 680 19.28 3.33 2.55
C VAL A 680 20.29 3.59 3.66
N GLY A 681 20.13 2.95 4.82
CA GLY A 681 20.93 3.16 6.04
C GLY A 681 20.26 4.00 7.14
N THR A 682 19.24 4.81 6.82
CA THR A 682 18.38 5.46 7.85
C THR A 682 17.12 4.65 8.13
N ILE A 683 16.63 3.90 7.15
CA ILE A 683 15.54 2.95 7.39
C ILE A 683 16.12 1.82 8.22
N ARG A 684 15.50 1.52 9.36
CA ARG A 684 15.93 0.43 10.22
C ARG A 684 15.86 -0.90 9.44
N GLU A 685 16.86 -1.75 9.62
CA GLU A 685 17.02 -2.99 8.84
C GLU A 685 15.86 -3.97 9.04
N ASP A 686 15.24 -3.96 10.22
CA ASP A 686 14.01 -4.70 10.57
C ASP A 686 12.79 -4.29 9.73
N VAL A 687 12.77 -3.07 9.19
CA VAL A 687 11.69 -2.55 8.33
C VAL A 687 11.98 -2.78 6.84
N VAL A 688 13.26 -2.76 6.43
CA VAL A 688 13.66 -2.98 5.03
C VAL A 688 13.65 -4.46 4.66
N ALA A 689 13.96 -5.35 5.60
CA ALA A 689 13.79 -6.77 5.41
C ALA A 689 12.30 -7.08 5.31
N THR A 690 11.78 -7.22 4.09
CA THR A 690 10.41 -7.68 3.77
C THR A 690 10.03 -9.02 4.42
N LYS A 691 11.00 -9.68 5.08
CA LYS A 691 10.76 -10.70 6.08
C LYS A 691 11.56 -10.30 7.31
N VAL A 692 10.88 -9.94 8.39
CA VAL A 692 11.42 -10.22 9.71
C VAL A 692 11.46 -11.75 9.78
N ASP A 693 12.55 -12.36 9.33
CA ASP A 693 12.86 -13.73 9.70
C ASP A 693 13.06 -13.66 11.20
N LYS A 694 11.95 -13.85 11.93
CA LYS A 694 12.00 -14.12 13.35
C LYS A 694 13.02 -15.25 13.46
N GLN A 695 14.11 -15.04 14.19
CA GLN A 695 15.07 -16.11 14.45
C GLN A 695 14.32 -17.16 15.26
N GLU A 696 13.60 -18.04 14.56
CA GLU A 696 12.93 -19.17 15.14
C GLU A 696 14.03 -20.12 15.56
N THR A 697 14.02 -20.48 16.84
CA THR A 697 14.82 -21.58 17.32
C THR A 697 14.50 -22.78 16.43
N PRO A 698 15.50 -23.39 15.77
CA PRO A 698 15.23 -24.54 14.92
C PRO A 698 14.45 -25.60 15.70
N ARG A 699 13.47 -26.24 15.08
CA ARG A 699 12.59 -27.21 15.75
C ARG A 699 13.35 -28.33 16.47
N PHE A 700 14.55 -28.69 16.00
CA PHE A 700 15.39 -29.67 16.69
C PHE A 700 15.92 -29.17 18.05
N VAL A 701 16.14 -27.86 18.18
CA VAL A 701 16.51 -27.20 19.45
C VAL A 701 15.31 -27.20 20.39
N GLU A 702 14.10 -26.92 19.89
CA GLU A 702 12.87 -26.94 20.70
C GLU A 702 12.54 -28.34 21.21
N LEU A 703 12.70 -29.37 20.38
CA LEU A 703 12.47 -30.77 20.77
C LEU A 703 13.54 -31.30 21.75
N GLY A 704 14.75 -30.74 21.74
CA GLY A 704 15.84 -31.10 22.65
C GLY A 704 15.92 -30.25 23.93
N ALA A 705 15.24 -29.11 23.97
CA ALA A 705 15.25 -28.20 25.10
C ALA A 705 14.40 -28.74 26.25
N VAL A 706 14.97 -28.72 27.45
CA VAL A 706 14.23 -29.06 28.67
C VAL A 706 13.29 -27.90 29.01
N SER A 707 11.99 -28.19 29.02
CA SER A 707 10.92 -27.18 29.22
C SER A 707 10.70 -26.75 30.67
N GLN A 708 11.33 -27.43 31.63
CA GLN A 708 11.12 -27.21 33.06
C GLN A 708 12.41 -26.71 33.71
N ASN A 709 12.30 -25.66 34.53
CA ASN A 709 13.37 -25.27 35.44
C ASN A 709 13.56 -26.40 36.47
N ARG A 710 14.69 -27.11 36.39
CA ARG A 710 14.99 -28.21 37.31
C ARG A 710 15.69 -27.67 38.54
N THR A 711 15.09 -27.89 39.70
CA THR A 711 15.71 -27.61 40.99
C THR A 711 16.78 -28.66 41.30
N GLU A 712 17.78 -28.30 42.11
CA GLU A 712 18.86 -29.22 42.50
C GLU A 712 18.39 -30.60 43.02
N PRO A 713 17.30 -30.73 43.82
CA PRO A 713 16.80 -32.05 44.22
C PRO A 713 16.29 -32.93 43.06
N ASP A 714 15.67 -32.34 42.02
CA ASP A 714 15.22 -33.08 40.83
C ASP A 714 16.42 -33.55 40.00
N ILE A 715 17.47 -32.73 39.93
CA ILE A 715 18.73 -33.10 39.29
C ILE A 715 19.36 -34.29 40.03
N GLN A 716 19.47 -34.22 41.36
CA GLN A 716 20.02 -35.30 42.18
C GLN A 716 19.19 -36.59 42.09
N PHE A 717 17.86 -36.50 42.10
CA PHE A 717 16.97 -37.66 41.92
C PHE A 717 17.23 -38.38 40.59
N ARG A 718 17.37 -37.63 39.49
CA ARG A 718 17.64 -38.19 38.16
C ARG A 718 19.06 -38.74 38.02
N ILE A 719 20.04 -38.17 38.73
CA ILE A 719 21.41 -38.73 38.77
C ILE A 719 21.41 -40.10 39.48
N ASN A 720 20.58 -40.24 40.53
CA ASN A 720 20.53 -41.45 41.36
C ASN A 720 19.56 -42.53 40.84
N GLN A 721 18.97 -42.35 39.65
CA GLN A 721 18.05 -43.34 39.08
C GLN A 721 18.78 -44.59 38.58
N GLY A 722 18.16 -45.76 38.77
CA GLY A 722 18.67 -47.05 38.27
C GLY A 722 19.38 -47.89 39.34
N VAL A 723 20.06 -48.95 38.88
CA VAL A 723 20.90 -49.79 39.75
C VAL A 723 22.16 -49.00 40.15
N SER A 724 22.66 -49.23 41.36
CA SER A 724 23.84 -48.51 41.87
C SER A 724 25.05 -48.65 40.93
N LYS A 725 25.81 -47.55 40.79
CA LYS A 725 27.08 -47.54 40.02
C LYS A 725 28.12 -48.55 40.54
N GLN A 726 27.93 -49.07 41.76
CA GLN A 726 28.78 -50.12 42.31
C GLN A 726 28.88 -51.34 41.38
N ARG A 727 27.83 -51.67 40.63
CA ARG A 727 27.86 -52.76 39.63
C ARG A 727 28.92 -52.57 38.55
N GLU A 728 29.14 -51.33 38.10
CA GLU A 728 30.19 -51.01 37.10
C GLU A 728 31.58 -50.95 37.75
N GLN A 729 31.64 -50.64 39.05
CA GLN A 729 32.88 -50.42 39.81
C GLN A 729 33.42 -51.67 40.52
N THR A 730 32.71 -52.80 40.51
CA THR A 730 33.18 -54.05 41.16
C THR A 730 34.39 -54.66 40.42
N LYS A 731 35.52 -54.79 41.13
CA LYS A 731 36.72 -55.46 40.63
C LYS A 731 36.68 -56.96 40.92
N VAL A 732 36.92 -57.78 39.89
CA VAL A 732 36.99 -59.24 40.00
C VAL A 732 38.45 -59.68 40.11
N PHE A 733 38.77 -60.50 41.11
CA PHE A 733 40.12 -61.03 41.33
C PHE A 733 40.17 -62.47 40.80
N LYS A 734 41.06 -62.71 39.83
CA LYS A 734 41.27 -64.03 39.21
C LYS A 734 42.76 -64.34 39.17
N LEU A 735 43.15 -65.55 39.56
CA LEU A 735 44.52 -66.03 39.48
C LEU A 735 44.74 -66.78 38.16
N VAL A 736 45.25 -66.10 37.13
CA VAL A 736 45.45 -66.69 35.79
C VAL A 736 46.84 -67.33 35.72
N ALA A 737 46.91 -68.63 36.00
CA ALA A 737 47.95 -69.63 35.67
C ALA A 737 49.47 -69.34 35.85
N ASN A 738 49.92 -68.13 36.22
CA ASN A 738 51.32 -67.82 36.52
C ASN A 738 51.47 -67.41 37.99
N THR A 739 51.77 -68.37 38.86
CA THR A 739 52.12 -68.17 40.29
C THR A 739 53.49 -67.50 40.51
N VAL A 740 54.09 -66.98 39.44
CA VAL A 740 55.39 -66.29 39.41
C VAL A 740 55.31 -64.91 40.06
N ASP A 741 54.20 -64.19 39.88
CA ASP A 741 53.99 -62.89 40.53
C ASP A 741 53.44 -63.07 41.96
N LYS A 742 54.35 -63.07 42.92
CA LYS A 742 54.02 -63.21 44.35
C LYS A 742 53.17 -62.06 44.89
N VAL A 743 53.28 -60.87 44.31
CA VAL A 743 52.48 -59.70 44.71
C VAL A 743 51.03 -59.90 44.28
N ALA A 744 50.81 -60.34 43.04
CA ALA A 744 49.46 -60.67 42.56
C ALA A 744 48.81 -61.78 43.41
N VAL A 745 49.53 -62.86 43.73
CA VAL A 745 49.04 -63.92 44.62
C VAL A 745 48.66 -63.35 45.99
N GLN A 746 49.50 -62.51 46.58
CA GLN A 746 49.22 -61.87 47.88
C GLN A 746 47.96 -60.97 47.83
N THR A 747 47.74 -60.26 46.71
CA THR A 747 46.51 -59.47 46.52
C THR A 747 45.26 -60.33 46.40
N VAL A 748 45.35 -61.50 45.73
CA VAL A 748 44.25 -62.48 45.62
C VAL A 748 43.95 -63.10 46.98
N ILE A 749 44.98 -63.47 47.75
CA ILE A 749 44.85 -63.96 49.12
C ILE A 749 44.12 -62.91 49.98
N SER A 750 44.57 -61.66 49.93
CA SER A 750 43.94 -60.55 50.67
C SER A 750 42.49 -60.31 50.22
N ALA A 751 42.20 -60.43 48.92
CA ALA A 751 40.83 -60.32 48.41
C ALA A 751 39.94 -61.48 48.88
N ALA A 752 40.45 -62.72 48.90
CA ALA A 752 39.73 -63.89 49.40
C ALA A 752 39.43 -63.76 50.91
N TYR A 753 40.39 -63.25 51.68
CA TYR A 753 40.20 -62.91 53.08
C TYR A 753 39.07 -61.91 53.29
N ARG A 754 39.09 -60.79 52.56
CA ARG A 754 38.03 -59.77 52.64
C ARG A 754 36.68 -60.29 52.19
N GLN A 755 36.62 -61.19 51.22
CA GLN A 755 35.36 -61.76 50.74
C GLN A 755 34.74 -62.72 51.76
N ILE A 756 35.54 -63.64 52.31
CA ILE A 756 35.03 -64.71 53.19
C ILE A 756 34.79 -64.19 54.60
N PHE A 757 35.69 -63.34 55.11
CA PHE A 757 35.59 -62.82 56.48
C PHE A 757 35.00 -61.41 56.56
N GLU A 758 34.57 -60.84 55.44
CA GLU A 758 34.08 -59.46 55.26
C GLU A 758 35.10 -58.34 55.58
N ARG A 759 36.30 -58.68 56.05
CA ARG A 759 37.37 -57.75 56.45
C ARG A 759 38.74 -58.43 56.39
N ASP A 760 39.80 -57.64 56.43
CA ASP A 760 41.17 -58.17 56.50
C ASP A 760 41.39 -58.88 57.85
N VAL A 761 42.09 -60.02 57.83
CA VAL A 761 42.15 -60.95 58.98
C VAL A 761 43.35 -60.70 59.90
N ALA A 762 44.35 -59.95 59.43
CA ALA A 762 45.56 -59.61 60.19
C ALA A 762 45.32 -58.99 61.59
N PRO A 763 44.28 -58.15 61.83
CA PRO A 763 44.11 -57.48 63.12
C PRO A 763 43.61 -58.36 64.28
N TYR A 764 43.14 -59.59 64.04
CA TYR A 764 42.48 -60.40 65.09
C TYR A 764 42.80 -61.91 65.04
N ILE A 765 43.82 -62.29 64.27
CA ILE A 765 44.45 -63.61 64.36
C ILE A 765 45.62 -63.55 65.35
N ILE A 766 45.68 -64.49 66.30
CA ILE A 766 46.74 -64.58 67.32
C ILE A 766 47.84 -65.60 66.93
N LYS A 767 47.61 -66.45 65.92
CA LYS A 767 48.52 -67.53 65.44
C LYS A 767 48.55 -67.60 63.91
N ASN A 768 49.66 -68.05 63.31
CA ASN A 768 49.80 -68.28 61.86
C ASN A 768 48.89 -69.44 61.34
N GLU A 769 47.56 -69.29 61.40
CA GLU A 769 46.57 -70.36 61.09
C GLU A 769 46.49 -70.68 59.59
N PHE A 770 46.70 -69.71 58.71
CA PHE A 770 46.53 -69.85 57.26
C PHE A 770 47.83 -69.86 56.46
N THR A 771 48.99 -69.72 57.09
CA THR A 771 50.30 -69.67 56.40
C THR A 771 50.56 -70.91 55.56
N VAL A 772 50.04 -72.07 55.98
CA VAL A 772 50.11 -73.32 55.20
C VAL A 772 49.28 -73.20 53.91
N LEU A 773 48.05 -72.68 53.98
CA LEU A 773 47.19 -72.51 52.81
C LEU A 773 47.73 -71.41 51.88
N GLU A 774 48.26 -70.32 52.43
CA GLU A 774 48.91 -69.25 51.67
C GLU A 774 50.14 -69.76 50.91
N SER A 775 50.98 -70.56 51.57
CA SER A 775 52.15 -71.17 50.96
C SER A 775 51.75 -72.15 49.85
N LYS A 776 50.73 -72.98 50.09
CA LYS A 776 50.21 -73.92 49.08
C LYS A 776 49.66 -73.19 47.85
N LEU A 777 48.89 -72.12 48.04
CA LEU A 777 48.37 -71.33 46.91
C LEU A 777 49.51 -70.59 46.18
N SER A 778 50.49 -70.07 46.93
CA SER A 778 51.69 -69.42 46.39
C SER A 778 52.55 -70.37 45.55
N ASN A 779 52.62 -71.64 45.94
CA ASN A 779 53.32 -72.69 45.20
C ASN A 779 52.51 -73.29 44.05
N GLY A 780 51.21 -72.96 43.95
CA GLY A 780 50.30 -73.55 42.96
C GLY A 780 49.88 -74.99 43.28
N GLU A 781 50.05 -75.45 44.52
CA GLU A 781 49.64 -76.78 44.99
C GLU A 781 48.12 -76.91 45.16
N ILE A 782 47.43 -75.78 45.34
CA ILE A 782 45.96 -75.70 45.46
C ILE A 782 45.40 -74.60 44.56
N SER A 783 44.16 -74.77 44.11
CA SER A 783 43.42 -73.74 43.37
C SER A 783 42.85 -72.64 44.29
N VAL A 784 42.39 -71.52 43.72
CA VAL A 784 41.72 -70.46 44.51
C VAL A 784 40.44 -71.01 45.15
N LYS A 785 39.72 -71.91 44.48
CA LYS A 785 38.57 -72.61 45.06
C LYS A 785 38.94 -73.46 46.27
N GLU A 786 40.00 -74.26 46.18
CA GLU A 786 40.47 -75.09 47.31
C GLU A 786 41.03 -74.23 48.45
N PHE A 787 41.63 -73.08 48.12
CA PHE A 787 42.02 -72.09 49.12
C PHE A 787 40.79 -71.53 49.85
N ILE A 788 39.74 -71.12 49.13
CA ILE A 788 38.47 -70.67 49.70
C ILE A 788 37.79 -71.76 50.55
N GLU A 789 37.86 -73.01 50.11
CA GLU A 789 37.40 -74.18 50.87
C GLU A 789 38.16 -74.33 52.19
N GLY A 790 39.50 -74.23 52.13
CA GLY A 790 40.36 -74.25 53.30
C GLY A 790 40.06 -73.11 54.28
N LEU A 791 39.75 -71.92 53.78
CA LEU A 791 39.32 -70.78 54.61
C LEU A 791 37.95 -71.02 55.25
N GLY A 792 37.00 -71.61 54.52
CA GLY A 792 35.68 -71.97 55.04
C GLY A 792 35.72 -73.07 56.10
N TYR A 793 36.66 -74.02 56.01
CA TYR A 793 36.83 -75.10 57.00
C TYR A 793 37.57 -74.69 58.26
N SER A 794 38.05 -73.45 58.31
CA SER A 794 38.81 -72.94 59.43
C SER A 794 38.00 -72.82 60.71
N ASN A 795 38.69 -72.99 61.85
CA ASN A 795 38.10 -72.70 63.16
C ASN A 795 37.69 -71.22 63.29
N LEU A 796 38.38 -70.33 62.57
CA LEU A 796 38.06 -68.91 62.53
C LEU A 796 36.69 -68.65 61.88
N TYR A 797 36.41 -69.26 60.72
CA TYR A 797 35.13 -69.11 60.05
C TYR A 797 33.99 -69.69 60.89
N LEU A 798 34.26 -70.83 61.55
CA LEU A 798 33.34 -71.44 62.51
C LEU A 798 33.02 -70.46 63.67
N LYS A 799 34.03 -69.80 64.23
CA LYS A 799 33.86 -68.86 65.36
C LYS A 799 33.10 -67.59 64.98
N GLU A 800 33.36 -67.03 63.80
CA GLU A 800 32.77 -65.74 63.39
C GLU A 800 31.38 -65.88 62.76
N PHE A 801 31.15 -66.89 61.92
CA PHE A 801 29.94 -66.95 61.08
C PHE A 801 29.07 -68.18 61.31
N TYR A 802 29.49 -69.14 62.15
CA TYR A 802 28.69 -70.31 62.50
C TYR A 802 28.22 -70.34 63.95
N THR A 803 29.12 -70.22 64.93
CA THR A 803 28.75 -70.30 66.36
C THR A 803 27.81 -69.22 66.87
N PRO A 804 27.89 -67.94 66.42
CA PRO A 804 27.03 -66.90 66.99
C PRO A 804 25.66 -66.80 66.31
N TYR A 805 25.40 -67.55 65.24
CA TYR A 805 24.23 -67.36 64.37
C TYR A 805 23.41 -68.64 64.18
N PRO A 806 22.07 -68.53 64.02
CA PRO A 806 21.23 -69.69 63.70
C PRO A 806 21.48 -70.18 62.28
N ASN A 807 21.18 -71.45 62.00
CA ASN A 807 21.41 -72.07 60.68
C ASN A 807 20.84 -71.27 59.50
N THR A 808 19.69 -70.61 59.67
CA THR A 808 19.11 -69.75 58.61
C THR A 808 19.99 -68.55 58.28
N LYS A 809 20.57 -67.91 59.29
CA LYS A 809 21.53 -66.81 59.14
C LYS A 809 22.86 -67.32 58.56
N VAL A 810 23.31 -68.50 58.98
CA VAL A 810 24.49 -69.17 58.41
C VAL A 810 24.30 -69.45 56.91
N ILE A 811 23.08 -69.80 56.48
CA ILE A 811 22.78 -70.05 55.06
C ILE A 811 22.84 -68.76 54.24
N GLU A 812 22.26 -67.65 54.71
CA GLU A 812 22.34 -66.37 53.98
C GLU A 812 23.77 -65.81 53.96
N LEU A 813 24.53 -65.96 55.05
CA LEU A 813 25.95 -65.57 55.10
C LEU A 813 26.80 -66.46 54.20
N GLY A 814 26.61 -67.78 54.25
CA GLY A 814 27.32 -68.72 53.37
C GLY A 814 27.07 -68.44 51.89
N THR A 815 25.81 -68.20 51.50
CA THR A 815 25.48 -67.82 50.12
C THR A 815 26.03 -66.43 49.76
N LYS A 816 26.08 -65.47 50.71
CA LYS A 816 26.74 -64.16 50.53
C LYS A 816 28.23 -64.32 50.26
N HIS A 817 28.98 -65.03 51.13
CA HIS A 817 30.43 -65.17 51.04
C HIS A 817 30.86 -66.01 49.83
N PHE A 818 30.24 -67.17 49.62
CA PHE A 818 30.70 -68.14 48.63
C PHE A 818 30.00 -68.03 47.27
N LEU A 819 28.74 -67.56 47.21
CA LEU A 819 28.00 -67.43 45.95
C LEU A 819 27.76 -65.98 45.49
N GLY A 820 28.08 -64.99 46.33
CA GLY A 820 27.95 -63.58 46.00
C GLY A 820 26.50 -63.05 45.99
N ARG A 821 25.54 -63.79 46.58
CA ARG A 821 24.09 -63.50 46.50
C ARG A 821 23.33 -63.99 47.73
N ALA A 822 22.07 -63.57 47.87
CA ALA A 822 21.12 -64.14 48.83
C ALA A 822 20.60 -65.54 48.38
N PRO A 823 19.96 -66.31 49.28
CA PRO A 823 19.22 -67.52 48.92
C PRO A 823 18.09 -67.22 47.91
N ILE A 824 17.92 -68.08 46.91
CA ILE A 824 17.00 -67.91 45.78
C ILE A 824 15.56 -68.17 46.19
N ASP A 825 15.30 -69.30 46.85
CA ASP A 825 13.96 -69.76 47.19
C ASP A 825 13.93 -70.60 48.48
N GLN A 826 12.72 -71.02 48.88
CA GLN A 826 12.52 -71.83 50.07
C GLN A 826 13.12 -73.24 49.93
N ALA A 827 13.23 -73.77 48.70
CA ALA A 827 13.79 -75.09 48.46
C ALA A 827 15.30 -75.09 48.75
N GLU A 828 16.01 -74.04 48.35
CA GLU A 828 17.43 -73.84 48.64
C GLU A 828 17.69 -73.72 50.16
N ILE A 829 16.88 -72.91 50.87
CA ILE A 829 16.98 -72.79 52.33
C ILE A 829 16.76 -74.15 53.01
N ARG A 830 15.72 -74.89 52.60
CA ARG A 830 15.43 -76.24 53.15
C ARG A 830 16.56 -77.22 52.88
N LYS A 831 17.11 -77.22 51.66
CA LYS A 831 18.23 -78.09 51.27
C LYS A 831 19.45 -77.84 52.15
N TYR A 832 19.85 -76.58 52.30
CA TYR A 832 21.05 -76.25 53.09
C TYR A 832 20.83 -76.40 54.59
N ASN A 833 19.61 -76.13 55.09
CA ASN A 833 19.29 -76.38 56.49
C ASN A 833 19.37 -77.88 56.83
N GLN A 834 18.93 -78.75 55.92
CA GLN A 834 19.07 -80.21 56.10
C GLN A 834 20.55 -80.64 56.13
N ILE A 835 21.40 -80.08 55.27
CA ILE A 835 22.84 -80.37 55.24
C ILE A 835 23.51 -79.91 56.53
N LEU A 836 23.23 -78.68 56.98
CA LEU A 836 23.77 -78.15 58.24
C LEU A 836 23.32 -78.99 59.45
N ALA A 837 22.06 -79.41 59.49
CA ALA A 837 21.51 -80.21 60.58
C ALA A 837 22.08 -81.65 60.66
N THR A 838 22.46 -82.25 59.52
CA THR A 838 22.88 -83.66 59.47
C THR A 838 24.39 -83.86 59.40
N GLN A 839 25.11 -82.98 58.71
CA GLN A 839 26.53 -83.15 58.38
C GLN A 839 27.42 -81.99 58.84
N GLY A 840 26.83 -80.90 59.34
CA GLY A 840 27.54 -79.73 59.88
C GLY A 840 28.12 -78.78 58.83
N LEU A 841 28.92 -77.82 59.30
CA LEU A 841 29.41 -76.67 58.52
C LEU A 841 30.28 -77.05 57.31
N LYS A 842 31.19 -78.03 57.48
CA LYS A 842 32.12 -78.43 56.41
C LYS A 842 31.37 -78.98 55.19
N ALA A 843 30.37 -79.84 55.41
CA ALA A 843 29.54 -80.37 54.34
C ALA A 843 28.71 -79.28 53.64
N PHE A 844 28.23 -78.28 54.38
CA PHE A 844 27.52 -77.13 53.80
C PHE A 844 28.41 -76.30 52.87
N ILE A 845 29.64 -75.98 53.28
CA ILE A 845 30.59 -75.22 52.45
C ILE A 845 31.00 -76.04 51.21
N ALA A 846 31.28 -77.34 51.38
CA ALA A 846 31.53 -78.24 50.25
C ALA A 846 30.37 -78.24 49.26
N ALA A 847 29.12 -78.24 49.74
CA ALA A 847 27.92 -78.23 48.91
C ALA A 847 27.73 -76.90 48.15
N LEU A 848 28.20 -75.77 48.69
CA LEU A 848 28.20 -74.48 48.00
C LEU A 848 29.29 -74.43 46.91
N LEU A 849 30.53 -74.80 47.24
CA LEU A 849 31.68 -74.73 46.32
C LEU A 849 31.62 -75.75 45.18
N ASN A 850 31.01 -76.92 45.42
CA ASN A 850 30.80 -77.94 44.39
C ASN A 850 29.48 -77.78 43.63
N SER A 851 28.72 -76.70 43.88
CA SER A 851 27.52 -76.40 43.12
C SER A 851 27.84 -76.08 41.65
N ALA A 852 26.91 -76.41 40.76
CA ALA A 852 27.02 -76.05 39.34
C ALA A 852 27.12 -74.52 39.14
N GLU A 853 26.47 -73.75 40.01
CA GLU A 853 26.51 -72.28 39.98
C GLU A 853 27.91 -71.74 40.30
N TYR A 854 28.55 -72.23 41.37
CA TYR A 854 29.89 -71.77 41.73
C TYR A 854 30.88 -72.01 40.58
N ARG A 855 30.81 -73.21 39.97
CA ARG A 855 31.65 -73.57 38.81
C ARG A 855 31.40 -72.67 37.60
N GLN A 856 30.15 -72.33 37.30
CA GLN A 856 29.81 -71.47 36.15
C GLN A 856 30.21 -70.01 36.35
N VAL A 857 30.11 -69.48 37.58
CA VAL A 857 30.31 -68.05 37.86
C VAL A 857 31.76 -67.73 38.24
N PHE A 858 32.40 -68.57 39.06
CA PHE A 858 33.74 -68.31 39.59
C PHE A 858 34.79 -69.29 39.03
N GLY A 859 34.40 -70.52 38.70
CA GLY A 859 35.35 -71.56 38.30
C GLY A 859 36.30 -71.93 39.45
N GLU A 860 37.55 -72.27 39.13
CA GLU A 860 38.56 -72.67 40.13
C GLU A 860 39.53 -71.55 40.51
N ASP A 861 39.58 -70.48 39.70
CA ASP A 861 40.61 -69.43 39.77
C ASP A 861 40.11 -68.07 40.28
N THR A 862 38.79 -67.88 40.43
CA THR A 862 38.21 -66.57 40.73
C THR A 862 37.74 -66.49 42.17
N VAL A 863 38.07 -65.40 42.85
CA VAL A 863 37.53 -65.10 44.18
C VAL A 863 36.06 -64.69 44.04
N PRO A 864 35.14 -65.22 44.87
CA PRO A 864 33.76 -64.79 44.89
C PRO A 864 33.65 -63.28 45.07
N TYR A 865 32.65 -62.69 44.44
CA TYR A 865 32.41 -61.25 44.49
C TYR A 865 30.91 -60.97 44.55
N ARG A 866 30.53 -59.76 45.00
CA ARG A 866 29.13 -59.31 45.04
C ARG A 866 28.50 -59.35 43.65
N ARG A 867 27.41 -60.09 43.50
CA ARG A 867 26.63 -60.16 42.26
C ARG A 867 25.35 -59.33 42.38
N PHE A 868 24.82 -58.91 41.23
CA PHE A 868 23.55 -58.18 41.12
C PHE A 868 22.54 -59.04 40.32
N PRO A 869 21.94 -60.08 40.95
CA PRO A 869 21.07 -61.05 40.25
C PRO A 869 19.74 -60.40 39.82
N THR A 870 19.25 -60.71 38.61
CA THR A 870 18.01 -60.11 38.05
C THR A 870 16.83 -61.09 37.96
N LEU A 871 17.08 -62.36 37.61
CA LEU A 871 16.03 -63.30 37.21
C LEU A 871 15.22 -63.95 38.35
N PRO A 872 15.72 -64.13 39.59
CA PRO A 872 14.86 -64.57 40.70
C PRO A 872 14.16 -63.39 41.40
N ALA A 873 12.85 -63.52 41.62
CA ALA A 873 11.92 -62.43 41.95
C ALA A 873 12.29 -61.55 43.16
N ALA A 874 12.97 -62.10 44.18
CA ALA A 874 13.37 -61.34 45.38
C ALA A 874 14.90 -61.28 45.58
N ASN A 875 15.69 -61.80 44.65
CA ASN A 875 17.13 -61.97 44.90
C ASN A 875 17.90 -60.66 44.79
N PHE A 876 17.52 -59.75 43.86
CA PHE A 876 18.12 -58.41 43.79
C PHE A 876 17.95 -57.61 45.10
N PRO A 877 16.71 -57.36 45.61
CA PRO A 877 16.55 -56.56 46.83
C PRO A 877 17.09 -57.26 48.08
N ASN A 878 17.05 -58.59 48.16
CA ASN A 878 17.63 -59.32 49.29
C ASN A 878 19.15 -59.25 49.30
N THR A 879 19.79 -59.37 48.13
CA THR A 879 21.24 -59.23 48.00
C THR A 879 21.68 -57.80 48.29
N GLU A 880 20.93 -56.78 47.82
CA GLU A 880 21.17 -55.38 48.19
C GLU A 880 21.13 -55.18 49.71
N LYS A 881 20.13 -55.72 50.41
CA LYS A 881 20.05 -55.65 51.87
C LYS A 881 21.24 -56.31 52.55
N LEU A 882 21.63 -57.51 52.12
CA LEU A 882 22.75 -58.25 52.72
C LEU A 882 24.11 -57.57 52.58
N TYR A 883 24.36 -56.93 51.43
CA TYR A 883 25.65 -56.26 51.16
C TYR A 883 25.69 -54.80 51.63
N ASN A 884 24.54 -54.15 51.81
CA ASN A 884 24.48 -52.82 52.42
C ASN A 884 24.45 -52.89 53.95
N GLN A 885 24.24 -54.08 54.53
CA GLN A 885 24.44 -54.33 55.97
C GLN A 885 25.93 -54.54 56.28
N LEU A 886 26.44 -53.78 57.25
CA LEU A 886 27.80 -53.93 57.75
C LEU A 886 27.92 -55.15 58.67
N THR A 887 29.15 -55.66 58.84
CA THR A 887 29.44 -56.78 59.74
C THR A 887 28.96 -56.46 61.16
N LYS A 888 28.14 -57.33 61.75
CA LYS A 888 27.58 -57.17 63.11
C LYS A 888 26.75 -55.89 63.32
N GLN A 889 26.17 -55.33 62.24
CA GLN A 889 25.27 -54.16 62.34
C GLN A 889 23.98 -54.47 63.12
N ASN A 890 23.40 -55.64 62.90
CA ASN A 890 22.26 -56.19 63.62
C ASN A 890 22.21 -57.73 63.50
N ASP A 891 21.49 -58.39 64.42
CA ASP A 891 21.35 -59.85 64.48
C ASP A 891 20.17 -60.39 63.64
N ASP A 892 19.43 -59.50 62.97
CA ASP A 892 18.24 -59.85 62.19
C ASP A 892 18.60 -60.72 60.97
N VAL A 893 17.78 -61.74 60.69
CA VAL A 893 17.90 -62.57 59.48
C VAL A 893 17.20 -61.86 58.32
N VAL A 894 17.92 -61.58 57.22
CA VAL A 894 17.36 -60.87 56.05
C VAL A 894 16.38 -61.75 55.30
N VAL A 895 16.69 -63.05 55.18
CA VAL A 895 15.84 -64.05 54.51
C VAL A 895 15.56 -65.22 55.45
N PRO A 896 14.61 -65.07 56.40
CA PRO A 896 14.27 -66.16 57.33
C PRO A 896 13.55 -67.32 56.64
N SER A 897 12.57 -67.00 55.78
CA SER A 897 11.87 -67.92 54.88
C SER A 897 11.06 -67.14 53.84
N PHE A 898 10.65 -67.81 52.77
CA PHE A 898 9.71 -67.25 51.81
C PHE A 898 8.26 -67.57 52.21
N LYS A 899 7.34 -66.64 51.95
CA LYS A 899 5.91 -66.83 52.24
C LYS A 899 5.37 -68.04 51.46
N PRO A 900 4.54 -68.91 52.09
CA PRO A 900 3.97 -70.06 51.41
C PRO A 900 3.04 -69.64 50.27
N VAL A 901 3.18 -70.31 49.12
CA VAL A 901 2.36 -70.07 47.91
C VAL A 901 1.33 -71.21 47.78
N LYS A 902 0.04 -70.88 47.56
CA LYS A 902 -1.02 -71.87 47.31
C LYS A 902 -0.81 -72.56 45.95
N ALA A 903 -1.02 -73.88 45.87
CA ALA A 903 -0.90 -74.64 44.63
C ALA A 903 -1.98 -74.23 43.60
N ARG A 904 -1.64 -74.25 42.30
CA ARG A 904 -2.47 -73.75 41.19
C ARG A 904 -3.44 -74.78 40.56
N MET A 905 -3.74 -75.90 41.22
CA MET A 905 -4.71 -76.89 40.71
C MET A 905 -5.72 -77.29 41.80
N ASP A 906 -6.97 -76.90 41.59
CA ASP A 906 -8.16 -77.40 42.32
C ASP A 906 -8.68 -78.67 41.65
N SER A 907 -9.00 -79.70 42.45
CA SER A 907 -9.46 -81.04 42.05
C SER A 907 -10.87 -81.10 41.41
N ALA A 908 -11.45 -79.95 41.04
CA ALA A 908 -12.83 -79.79 40.60
C ALA A 908 -13.06 -79.87 39.07
N ASN A 909 -12.01 -79.97 38.25
CA ASN A 909 -12.12 -80.03 36.78
C ASN A 909 -11.89 -81.46 36.24
N THR A 910 -12.89 -82.35 36.39
CA THR A 910 -12.89 -83.68 35.75
C THR A 910 -14.05 -83.86 34.75
N PRO A 911 -13.90 -84.71 33.71
CA PRO A 911 -14.66 -84.61 32.45
C PRO A 911 -16.12 -85.11 32.49
N ILE A 912 -16.56 -85.70 33.59
CA ILE A 912 -17.86 -86.38 33.70
C ILE A 912 -19.01 -85.38 33.88
N LEU A 913 -18.74 -84.18 34.45
CA LEU A 913 -19.75 -83.13 34.64
C LEU A 913 -19.99 -82.27 33.39
N ALA A 914 -19.11 -82.36 32.37
CA ALA A 914 -19.15 -81.51 31.17
C ALA A 914 -20.26 -81.88 30.17
N LYS A 915 -20.80 -83.11 30.24
CA LYS A 915 -21.82 -83.59 29.29
C LYS A 915 -23.24 -83.17 29.67
N ALA A 916 -23.54 -83.03 30.97
CA ALA A 916 -24.85 -82.56 31.46
C ALA A 916 -25.09 -81.06 31.26
N ILE A 917 -24.03 -80.27 31.09
CA ILE A 917 -24.09 -78.82 30.88
C ILE A 917 -24.29 -78.47 29.39
N ALA A 918 -23.96 -79.39 28.46
CA ALA A 918 -24.12 -79.18 27.02
C ALA A 918 -25.59 -79.27 26.56
N ASP A 919 -26.40 -80.15 27.17
CA ASP A 919 -27.82 -80.32 26.80
C ASP A 919 -28.73 -79.21 27.36
N LEU A 920 -28.35 -78.59 28.48
CA LEU A 920 -29.04 -77.41 29.04
C LEU A 920 -28.73 -76.11 28.28
N ALA A 921 -27.62 -76.04 27.55
CA ALA A 921 -27.21 -74.85 26.77
C ALA A 921 -27.92 -74.72 25.41
N TYR A 922 -28.58 -75.78 24.92
CA TYR A 922 -29.35 -75.75 23.67
C TYR A 922 -30.76 -75.17 23.87
N GLN A 923 -31.38 -75.34 25.05
CA GLN A 923 -32.67 -74.72 25.39
C GLN A 923 -32.56 -73.22 25.77
N ALA A 924 -31.36 -72.72 26.06
CA ALA A 924 -31.12 -71.31 26.44
C ALA A 924 -30.89 -70.35 25.25
N ARG A 925 -31.06 -70.80 24.00
CA ARG A 925 -30.85 -69.99 22.77
C ARG A 925 -32.12 -69.33 22.23
N GLN A 926 -33.24 -69.36 22.95
CA GLN A 926 -34.39 -68.48 22.65
C GLN A 926 -34.19 -67.10 23.27
N ILE A 927 -34.50 -66.06 22.50
CA ILE A 927 -34.26 -64.64 22.83
C ILE A 927 -35.27 -64.19 23.90
N ASP A 928 -34.77 -63.88 25.11
CA ASP A 928 -35.53 -63.35 26.23
C ASP A 928 -35.60 -61.81 26.16
N LYS A 929 -36.82 -61.26 26.04
CA LYS A 929 -37.09 -59.82 25.83
C LYS A 929 -37.05 -58.98 27.12
N THR A 930 -36.51 -59.51 28.22
CA THR A 930 -36.63 -58.91 29.56
C THR A 930 -35.33 -58.32 30.14
N LYS A 931 -34.21 -58.26 29.41
CA LYS A 931 -33.01 -57.51 29.84
C LYS A 931 -32.39 -56.65 28.71
N PRO A 932 -31.93 -55.42 29.01
CA PRO A 932 -31.48 -54.47 27.99
C PRO A 932 -30.09 -54.80 27.43
N LEU A 933 -29.95 -54.58 26.12
CA LEU A 933 -28.85 -54.89 25.18
C LEU A 933 -27.41 -54.43 25.52
N PHE A 934 -27.11 -53.89 26.70
CA PHE A 934 -25.87 -53.13 26.90
C PHE A 934 -24.61 -53.95 27.27
N ILE A 935 -24.71 -55.25 27.54
CA ILE A 935 -23.56 -56.10 27.90
C ILE A 935 -22.90 -56.79 26.68
N GLU A 936 -23.58 -56.86 25.53
CA GLU A 936 -23.02 -57.40 24.28
C GLU A 936 -22.27 -56.36 23.42
N LEU A 937 -22.30 -55.08 23.80
CA LEU A 937 -21.61 -53.98 23.11
C LEU A 937 -20.15 -53.76 23.55
N GLY A 938 -19.59 -54.66 24.38
CA GLY A 938 -18.37 -54.39 25.14
C GLY A 938 -17.11 -55.24 24.85
N ARG A 939 -17.01 -55.94 23.70
CA ARG A 939 -15.75 -56.62 23.32
C ARG A 939 -15.18 -56.05 22.03
N SER A 940 -14.12 -55.24 22.15
CA SER A 940 -13.26 -54.83 21.04
C SER A 940 -11.88 -55.51 21.11
N TYR A 941 -11.34 -55.83 19.93
CA TYR A 941 -10.13 -56.58 19.59
C TYR A 941 -8.87 -56.32 20.43
N ASN A 942 -8.06 -57.37 20.62
CA ASN A 942 -6.87 -57.41 21.49
C ASN A 942 -5.52 -57.39 20.74
N ASP A 943 -5.49 -57.04 19.45
CA ASP A 943 -4.30 -57.27 18.60
C ASP A 943 -3.54 -56.01 18.19
N GLY A 944 -3.65 -54.91 18.95
CA GLY A 944 -2.77 -53.73 18.85
C GLY A 944 -2.73 -52.98 17.50
N ARG A 945 -3.50 -53.42 16.49
CA ARG A 945 -3.66 -52.78 15.17
C ARG A 945 -5.13 -52.65 14.78
N GLY A 946 -6.01 -52.53 15.76
CA GLY A 946 -7.39 -52.11 15.55
C GLY A 946 -7.49 -50.60 15.67
N GLN A 947 -7.90 -49.93 14.58
CA GLN A 947 -8.34 -48.54 14.62
C GLN A 947 -9.65 -48.50 15.42
N SER A 948 -9.59 -48.20 16.72
CA SER A 948 -10.77 -48.15 17.58
C SER A 948 -10.98 -46.77 18.17
N VAL A 949 -12.13 -46.20 17.77
CA VAL A 949 -12.86 -45.03 18.31
C VAL A 949 -12.33 -43.63 17.97
N GLU A 950 -12.04 -43.35 16.69
CA GLU A 950 -12.03 -41.95 16.17
C GLU A 950 -12.65 -41.81 14.78
N VAL A 951 -13.70 -42.58 14.47
CA VAL A 951 -14.45 -42.41 13.21
C VAL A 951 -15.84 -41.87 13.53
N GLY A 952 -15.95 -40.55 13.50
CA GLY A 952 -17.19 -39.80 13.68
C GLY A 952 -16.90 -38.34 14.04
N VAL A 953 -16.77 -37.48 13.03
CA VAL A 953 -16.71 -36.00 13.10
C VAL A 953 -16.03 -35.44 14.37
N GLY A 954 -14.70 -35.40 14.37
CA GLY A 954 -13.85 -34.55 15.22
C GLY A 954 -14.39 -34.23 16.62
N THR A 955 -14.30 -35.19 17.54
CA THR A 955 -14.62 -34.98 18.97
C THR A 955 -13.39 -35.21 19.83
N SER A 956 -12.57 -34.16 20.02
CA SER A 956 -11.88 -34.00 21.29
C SER A 956 -12.96 -33.94 22.39
N ARG A 957 -13.11 -35.03 23.16
CA ARG A 957 -13.98 -35.20 24.34
C ARG A 957 -15.05 -34.12 24.50
N ARG A 958 -16.31 -34.39 24.11
CA ARG A 958 -17.47 -33.64 24.61
C ARG A 958 -17.53 -33.79 26.13
N LYS A 959 -16.77 -33.00 26.88
CA LYS A 959 -17.06 -32.78 28.29
C LYS A 959 -18.42 -32.09 28.31
N PRO A 960 -19.44 -32.64 29.00
CA PRO A 960 -20.70 -31.93 29.15
C PRO A 960 -20.40 -30.57 29.78
N ALA A 961 -20.80 -29.49 29.11
CA ALA A 961 -20.65 -28.15 29.66
C ALA A 961 -21.45 -28.06 30.97
N ARG A 962 -20.81 -27.65 32.06
CA ARG A 962 -21.50 -27.46 33.34
C ARG A 962 -22.35 -26.20 33.23
N ILE A 963 -23.67 -26.39 33.27
CA ILE A 963 -24.65 -25.30 33.19
C ILE A 963 -24.85 -24.72 34.59
N TYR A 964 -24.64 -23.41 34.74
CA TYR A 964 -24.89 -22.69 35.98
C TYR A 964 -26.23 -21.96 35.87
N ARG A 965 -27.15 -22.26 36.78
CA ARG A 965 -28.48 -21.65 36.84
C ARG A 965 -28.70 -21.03 38.22
N PHE A 966 -29.27 -19.83 38.25
CA PHE A 966 -29.76 -19.20 39.45
C PHE A 966 -31.21 -19.65 39.71
N THR A 967 -31.47 -20.28 40.85
CA THR A 967 -32.83 -20.63 41.28
C THR A 967 -33.14 -19.95 42.62
N GLU A 968 -34.41 -19.66 42.88
CA GLU A 968 -34.84 -18.91 44.08
C GLU A 968 -34.49 -19.61 45.41
N GLY A 969 -34.15 -20.91 45.39
CA GLY A 969 -33.66 -21.69 46.54
C GLY A 969 -32.14 -21.92 46.60
N SER A 970 -31.34 -21.28 45.74
CA SER A 970 -29.89 -21.49 45.67
C SER A 970 -29.15 -21.02 46.92
N SER A 971 -28.25 -21.86 47.44
CA SER A 971 -27.40 -21.55 48.59
C SER A 971 -26.42 -20.41 48.27
N GLN A 972 -25.93 -19.73 49.30
CA GLN A 972 -25.03 -18.58 49.12
C GLN A 972 -23.74 -18.96 48.36
N THR A 973 -23.27 -20.19 48.52
CA THR A 973 -22.13 -20.75 47.79
C THR A 973 -22.46 -21.01 46.32
N GLU A 974 -23.66 -21.51 46.01
CA GLU A 974 -24.12 -21.71 44.62
C GLU A 974 -24.31 -20.37 43.90
N ARG A 975 -24.87 -19.35 44.57
CA ARG A 975 -24.97 -17.99 44.02
C ARG A 975 -23.59 -17.44 43.66
N GLN A 976 -22.61 -17.66 44.53
CA GLN A 976 -21.22 -17.26 44.25
C GLN A 976 -20.62 -18.01 43.06
N LEU A 977 -20.94 -19.30 42.89
CA LEU A 977 -20.51 -20.08 41.72
C LEU A 977 -21.14 -19.57 40.42
N VAL A 978 -22.41 -19.17 40.44
CA VAL A 978 -23.10 -18.57 39.28
C VAL A 978 -22.45 -17.23 38.90
N ILE A 979 -22.19 -16.35 39.87
CA ILE A 979 -21.50 -15.07 39.64
C ILE A 979 -20.11 -15.33 39.04
N ASN A 980 -19.33 -16.24 39.63
CA ASN A 980 -18.00 -16.59 39.14
C ASN A 980 -18.05 -17.14 37.72
N ALA A 981 -19.03 -18.00 37.42
CA ALA A 981 -19.23 -18.56 36.09
C ALA A 981 -19.60 -17.48 35.06
N ALA A 982 -20.43 -16.50 35.42
CA ALA A 982 -20.81 -15.40 34.56
C ALA A 982 -19.61 -14.52 34.18
N TYR A 983 -18.72 -14.20 35.14
CA TYR A 983 -17.46 -13.51 34.83
C TYR A 983 -16.52 -14.36 33.98
N CYS A 984 -16.36 -15.65 34.29
CA CYS A 984 -15.51 -16.54 33.51
C CYS A 984 -15.97 -16.63 32.05
N GLN A 985 -17.28 -16.69 31.81
CA GLN A 985 -17.86 -16.74 30.48
C GLN A 985 -17.78 -15.39 29.75
N VAL A 986 -18.29 -14.31 30.34
CA VAL A 986 -18.44 -13.01 29.65
C VAL A 986 -17.09 -12.31 29.50
N LEU A 987 -16.18 -12.47 30.46
CA LEU A 987 -14.83 -11.88 30.39
C LEU A 987 -13.74 -12.88 29.96
N ASP A 988 -14.10 -14.09 29.54
CA ASP A 988 -13.16 -15.13 29.08
C ASP A 988 -11.95 -15.26 30.04
N VAL A 989 -12.24 -15.52 31.32
CA VAL A 989 -11.24 -15.66 32.40
C VAL A 989 -10.96 -17.14 32.61
N PHE A 990 -9.67 -17.51 32.61
CA PHE A 990 -9.23 -18.89 32.83
C PHE A 990 -9.59 -19.34 34.26
N SER A 991 -10.12 -20.56 34.37
CA SER A 991 -10.87 -21.05 35.52
C SER A 991 -10.19 -20.84 36.88
N GLY A 992 -10.93 -20.27 37.84
CA GLY A 992 -10.71 -20.47 39.28
C GLY A 992 -10.78 -19.20 40.13
N GLN A 993 -10.19 -18.10 39.66
CA GLN A 993 -10.15 -16.84 40.40
C GLN A 993 -10.34 -15.66 39.43
N VAL A 994 -11.50 -15.02 39.52
CA VAL A 994 -11.76 -13.76 38.80
C VAL A 994 -10.95 -12.67 39.52
N PRO A 995 -9.99 -12.02 38.86
CA PRO A 995 -9.24 -10.93 39.47
C PRO A 995 -10.16 -9.83 40.03
N ASP A 996 -9.80 -9.28 41.19
CA ASP A 996 -10.64 -8.30 41.90
C ASP A 996 -10.93 -7.05 41.06
N TYR A 997 -10.01 -6.64 40.20
CA TYR A 997 -10.21 -5.48 39.31
C TYR A 997 -11.22 -5.74 38.17
N TYR A 998 -11.62 -6.98 37.92
CA TYR A 998 -12.72 -7.31 37.01
C TYR A 998 -14.08 -7.36 37.71
N ARG A 999 -14.11 -7.42 39.05
CA ARG A 999 -15.34 -7.49 39.83
C ARG A 999 -16.02 -6.14 39.90
N ARG A 1000 -17.34 -6.14 39.75
CA ARG A 1000 -18.22 -5.01 40.05
C ARG A 1000 -19.02 -5.35 41.29
N SER A 1001 -18.55 -4.88 42.45
CA SER A 1001 -19.17 -5.14 43.76
C SER A 1001 -20.67 -4.82 43.80
N GLU A 1002 -21.09 -3.76 43.11
CA GLU A 1002 -22.50 -3.38 42.95
C GLU A 1002 -23.32 -4.45 42.20
N LEU A 1003 -22.84 -4.95 41.06
CA LEU A 1003 -23.55 -5.99 40.29
C LEU A 1003 -23.56 -7.33 41.02
N ASP A 1004 -22.46 -7.69 41.68
CA ASP A 1004 -22.34 -8.92 42.47
C ASP A 1004 -23.36 -8.91 43.62
N SER A 1005 -23.53 -7.76 44.29
CA SER A 1005 -24.51 -7.59 45.38
C SER A 1005 -25.94 -7.68 44.88
N ARG A 1006 -26.27 -6.99 43.77
CA ARG A 1006 -27.61 -7.01 43.17
C ARG A 1006 -28.04 -8.41 42.73
N LEU A 1007 -27.15 -9.17 42.07
CA LEU A 1007 -27.46 -10.55 41.68
C LEU A 1007 -27.52 -11.49 42.89
N ARG A 1008 -26.65 -11.30 43.90
CA ARG A 1008 -26.67 -12.10 45.13
C ARG A 1008 -27.95 -11.90 45.94
N ASN A 1009 -28.50 -10.68 45.94
CA ASN A 1009 -29.76 -10.32 46.58
C ASN A 1009 -31.00 -10.73 45.77
N GLY A 1010 -30.82 -11.11 44.50
CA GLY A 1010 -31.93 -11.44 43.59
C GLY A 1010 -32.64 -10.21 43.02
N GLU A 1011 -32.01 -9.03 43.06
CA GLU A 1011 -32.58 -7.77 42.54
C GLU A 1011 -32.51 -7.67 41.01
N ILE A 1012 -31.62 -8.44 40.37
CA ILE A 1012 -31.45 -8.54 38.92
C ILE A 1012 -31.37 -10.01 38.51
N SER A 1013 -31.83 -10.33 37.30
CA SER A 1013 -31.70 -11.68 36.73
C SER A 1013 -30.26 -11.96 36.24
N VAL A 1014 -29.94 -13.22 35.95
CA VAL A 1014 -28.65 -13.59 35.35
C VAL A 1014 -28.51 -12.95 33.97
N ARG A 1015 -29.61 -12.83 33.23
CA ARG A 1015 -29.65 -12.13 31.94
C ARG A 1015 -29.31 -10.64 32.08
N GLU A 1016 -29.91 -9.95 33.05
CA GLU A 1016 -29.60 -8.53 33.32
C GLU A 1016 -28.15 -8.35 33.78
N PHE A 1017 -27.65 -9.26 34.62
CA PHE A 1017 -26.26 -9.27 35.04
C PHE A 1017 -25.30 -9.43 33.84
N VAL A 1018 -25.59 -10.36 32.93
CA VAL A 1018 -24.80 -10.57 31.70
C VAL A 1018 -24.85 -9.34 30.79
N ARG A 1019 -26.02 -8.70 30.64
CA ARG A 1019 -26.20 -7.46 29.85
C ARG A 1019 -25.32 -6.32 30.37
N GLU A 1020 -25.37 -6.07 31.68
CA GLU A 1020 -24.61 -4.99 32.32
C GLU A 1020 -23.10 -5.30 32.39
N LEU A 1021 -22.72 -6.58 32.47
CA LEU A 1021 -21.33 -7.00 32.43
C LEU A 1021 -20.72 -6.85 31.03
N ALA A 1022 -21.42 -7.27 29.98
CA ALA A 1022 -20.97 -7.14 28.59
C ALA A 1022 -21.02 -5.70 28.05
N SER A 1023 -21.84 -4.83 28.66
CA SER A 1023 -21.88 -3.40 28.34
C SER A 1023 -20.88 -2.56 29.15
N SER A 1024 -20.12 -3.18 30.04
CA SER A 1024 -19.20 -2.49 30.94
C SER A 1024 -17.96 -1.91 30.24
N GLU A 1025 -17.33 -0.92 30.87
CA GLU A 1025 -16.06 -0.36 30.38
C GLU A 1025 -14.93 -1.41 30.38
N ILE A 1026 -15.00 -2.39 31.28
CA ILE A 1026 -14.05 -3.52 31.37
C ILE A 1026 -14.15 -4.39 30.12
N TYR A 1027 -15.37 -4.76 29.73
CA TYR A 1027 -15.61 -5.51 28.51
C TYR A 1027 -15.18 -4.70 27.28
N ARG A 1028 -15.51 -3.40 27.25
CA ARG A 1028 -15.12 -2.49 26.16
C ARG A 1028 -13.60 -2.41 25.97
N LYS A 1029 -12.84 -2.24 27.05
CA LYS A 1029 -11.36 -2.18 26.99
C LYS A 1029 -10.74 -3.49 26.50
N ARG A 1030 -11.35 -4.63 26.84
CA ARG A 1030 -10.78 -5.95 26.60
C ARG A 1030 -11.17 -6.55 25.25
N PHE A 1031 -12.42 -6.40 24.81
CA PHE A 1031 -12.95 -7.09 23.62
C PHE A 1031 -13.49 -6.14 22.54
N TYR A 1032 -13.59 -4.83 22.79
CA TYR A 1032 -14.09 -3.86 21.81
C TYR A 1032 -13.00 -2.94 21.26
N THR A 1033 -12.32 -2.16 22.12
CA THR A 1033 -11.30 -1.18 21.67
C THR A 1033 -10.08 -1.76 20.95
N PRO A 1034 -9.56 -2.98 21.26
CA PRO A 1034 -8.37 -3.51 20.60
C PRO A 1034 -8.65 -4.23 19.28
N TYR A 1035 -9.92 -4.45 18.91
CA TYR A 1035 -10.31 -5.35 17.83
C TYR A 1035 -11.26 -4.69 16.82
N PRO A 1036 -11.22 -5.09 15.53
CA PRO A 1036 -12.16 -4.60 14.53
C PRO A 1036 -13.57 -5.13 14.79
N ASN A 1037 -14.60 -4.42 14.31
CA ASN A 1037 -16.01 -4.78 14.52
C ASN A 1037 -16.34 -6.24 14.17
N THR A 1038 -15.74 -6.82 13.13
CA THR A 1038 -15.97 -8.23 12.76
C THR A 1038 -15.53 -9.20 13.84
N LYS A 1039 -14.38 -8.95 14.49
CA LYS A 1039 -13.87 -9.77 15.60
C LYS A 1039 -14.63 -9.49 16.89
N VAL A 1040 -15.08 -8.25 17.11
CA VAL A 1040 -16.01 -7.91 18.19
C VAL A 1040 -17.28 -8.73 18.10
N ILE A 1041 -17.87 -8.86 16.90
CA ILE A 1041 -19.09 -9.66 16.68
C ILE A 1041 -18.83 -11.13 17.02
N GLU A 1042 -17.68 -11.68 16.64
CA GLU A 1042 -17.30 -13.04 17.01
C GLU A 1042 -17.22 -13.21 18.54
N TYR A 1043 -16.60 -12.27 19.27
CA TYR A 1043 -16.55 -12.29 20.74
C TYR A 1043 -17.94 -12.18 21.35
N LEU A 1044 -18.81 -11.30 20.84
CA LEU A 1044 -20.18 -11.17 21.34
C LEU A 1044 -20.97 -12.47 21.18
N PHE A 1045 -20.89 -13.12 20.01
CA PHE A 1045 -21.54 -14.40 19.76
C PHE A 1045 -20.94 -15.53 20.62
N ARG A 1046 -19.62 -15.56 20.81
CA ARG A 1046 -18.95 -16.54 21.67
C ARG A 1046 -19.33 -16.36 23.14
N HIS A 1047 -19.33 -15.13 23.64
CA HIS A 1047 -19.50 -14.85 25.08
C HIS A 1047 -20.98 -14.92 25.48
N LEU A 1048 -21.88 -14.38 24.65
CA LEU A 1048 -23.32 -14.27 24.97
C LEU A 1048 -24.16 -15.42 24.41
N LEU A 1049 -23.80 -15.97 23.24
CA LEU A 1049 -24.54 -17.08 22.63
C LEU A 1049 -23.78 -18.41 22.69
N GLY A 1050 -22.51 -18.43 23.12
CA GLY A 1050 -21.73 -19.65 23.20
C GLY A 1050 -21.38 -20.29 21.86
N ARG A 1051 -21.56 -19.59 20.73
CA ARG A 1051 -21.31 -20.13 19.37
C ARG A 1051 -20.62 -19.08 18.48
N ALA A 1052 -20.12 -19.49 17.33
CA ALA A 1052 -19.71 -18.55 16.29
C ALA A 1052 -20.93 -17.97 15.52
N PRO A 1053 -20.80 -16.80 14.84
CA PRO A 1053 -21.81 -16.30 13.91
C PRO A 1053 -22.13 -17.35 12.83
N ALA A 1054 -23.42 -17.54 12.55
CA ALA A 1054 -23.92 -18.64 11.73
C ALA A 1054 -24.00 -18.29 10.24
N THR A 1055 -24.20 -17.02 9.91
CA THR A 1055 -24.35 -16.56 8.52
C THR A 1055 -23.71 -15.20 8.33
N GLN A 1056 -23.36 -14.89 7.07
CA GLN A 1056 -22.89 -13.55 6.70
C GLN A 1056 -23.95 -12.46 6.95
N GLY A 1057 -25.24 -12.84 6.97
CA GLY A 1057 -26.35 -11.95 7.32
C GLY A 1057 -26.24 -11.44 8.75
N GLU A 1058 -25.98 -12.33 9.72
CA GLU A 1058 -25.76 -11.96 11.13
C GLU A 1058 -24.57 -11.00 11.26
N ILE A 1059 -23.45 -11.29 10.60
CA ILE A 1059 -22.26 -10.43 10.63
C ILE A 1059 -22.57 -9.04 10.08
N ARG A 1060 -23.29 -8.93 8.96
CA ARG A 1060 -23.67 -7.64 8.37
C ARG A 1060 -24.61 -6.85 9.28
N GLN A 1061 -25.61 -7.52 9.86
CA GLN A 1061 -26.60 -6.91 10.75
C GLN A 1061 -25.91 -6.32 12.00
N TYR A 1062 -25.09 -7.12 12.69
CA TYR A 1062 -24.43 -6.67 13.91
C TYR A 1062 -23.27 -5.70 13.64
N ASN A 1063 -22.62 -5.76 12.47
CA ASN A 1063 -21.64 -4.75 12.09
C ASN A 1063 -22.30 -3.39 11.85
N LYS A 1064 -23.46 -3.36 11.19
CA LYS A 1064 -24.26 -2.14 11.06
C LYS A 1064 -24.69 -1.61 12.43
N LEU A 1065 -25.17 -2.48 13.29
CA LEU A 1065 -25.64 -2.10 14.63
C LEU A 1065 -24.49 -1.54 15.51
N LEU A 1066 -23.30 -2.14 15.46
CA LEU A 1066 -22.11 -1.63 16.13
C LEU A 1066 -21.64 -0.27 15.57
N ALA A 1067 -21.76 -0.06 14.26
CA ALA A 1067 -21.38 1.19 13.60
C ALA A 1067 -22.37 2.34 13.91
N ASP A 1068 -23.67 2.05 13.91
CA ASP A 1068 -24.72 3.06 14.04
C ASP A 1068 -25.03 3.39 15.51
N SER A 1069 -24.97 2.41 16.42
CA SER A 1069 -25.50 2.54 17.80
C SER A 1069 -24.53 2.06 18.90
N GLY A 1070 -23.34 1.57 18.52
CA GLY A 1070 -22.28 1.19 19.45
C GLY A 1070 -22.49 -0.15 20.17
N LEU A 1071 -21.60 -0.45 21.13
CA LEU A 1071 -21.51 -1.75 21.80
C LEU A 1071 -22.76 -2.13 22.61
N ARG A 1072 -23.31 -1.19 23.39
CA ARG A 1072 -24.45 -1.47 24.29
C ARG A 1072 -25.68 -1.94 23.51
N ALA A 1073 -25.99 -1.26 22.40
CA ALA A 1073 -27.11 -1.63 21.54
C ALA A 1073 -26.92 -3.03 20.92
N ALA A 1074 -25.69 -3.41 20.57
CA ALA A 1074 -25.41 -4.75 20.04
C ALA A 1074 -25.55 -5.84 21.11
N VAL A 1075 -25.12 -5.55 22.35
CA VAL A 1075 -25.30 -6.46 23.49
C VAL A 1075 -26.79 -6.64 23.80
N GLU A 1076 -27.56 -5.55 23.86
CA GLU A 1076 -29.01 -5.58 24.08
C GLU A 1076 -29.72 -6.40 22.99
N ALA A 1077 -29.40 -6.16 21.71
CA ALA A 1077 -29.97 -6.93 20.61
C ALA A 1077 -29.69 -8.44 20.68
N ILE A 1078 -28.51 -8.85 21.18
CA ILE A 1078 -28.17 -10.27 21.35
C ILE A 1078 -28.86 -10.88 22.57
N VAL A 1079 -28.81 -10.20 23.72
CA VAL A 1079 -29.39 -10.68 24.98
C VAL A 1079 -30.92 -10.70 24.91
N ASP A 1080 -31.52 -9.84 24.08
CA ASP A 1080 -32.97 -9.79 23.84
C ASP A 1080 -33.43 -10.62 22.64
N SER A 1081 -32.51 -11.34 22.00
CA SER A 1081 -32.83 -12.23 20.90
C SER A 1081 -33.68 -13.43 21.37
N PRO A 1082 -34.56 -13.95 20.50
CA PRO A 1082 -35.33 -15.17 20.81
C PRO A 1082 -34.41 -16.38 20.99
N GLU A 1083 -33.21 -16.35 20.43
CA GLU A 1083 -32.19 -17.38 20.65
C GLU A 1083 -31.67 -17.35 22.09
N TYR A 1084 -31.30 -16.18 22.62
CA TYR A 1084 -30.84 -16.07 24.00
C TYR A 1084 -31.91 -16.54 24.99
N ALA A 1085 -33.16 -16.11 24.78
CA ALA A 1085 -34.30 -16.52 25.60
C ALA A 1085 -34.56 -18.04 25.55
N ARG A 1086 -34.45 -18.66 24.36
CA ARG A 1086 -34.69 -20.11 24.19
C ARG A 1086 -33.67 -20.99 24.92
N TYR A 1087 -32.40 -20.57 24.97
CA TYR A 1087 -31.31 -21.41 25.47
C TYR A 1087 -30.84 -21.05 26.88
N PHE A 1088 -30.94 -19.79 27.26
CA PHE A 1088 -30.46 -19.31 28.57
C PHE A 1088 -31.60 -18.74 29.44
N GLY A 1089 -32.61 -18.13 28.83
CA GLY A 1089 -33.71 -17.51 29.59
C GLY A 1089 -33.20 -16.41 30.54
N GLU A 1090 -33.84 -16.24 31.69
CA GLU A 1090 -33.47 -15.24 32.70
C GLU A 1090 -32.39 -15.72 33.68
N ASP A 1091 -32.27 -17.04 33.85
CA ASP A 1091 -31.61 -17.64 35.02
C ASP A 1091 -30.32 -18.39 34.71
N VAL A 1092 -30.00 -18.65 33.44
CA VAL A 1092 -28.87 -19.49 33.05
C VAL A 1092 -27.72 -18.62 32.53
N VAL A 1093 -26.51 -18.91 33.02
CA VAL A 1093 -25.28 -18.29 32.50
C VAL A 1093 -24.99 -18.86 31.11
N PRO A 1094 -24.63 -18.01 30.11
CA PRO A 1094 -24.22 -18.51 28.81
C PRO A 1094 -23.10 -19.55 28.92
N TYR A 1095 -23.14 -20.57 28.06
CA TYR A 1095 -22.16 -21.64 28.03
C TYR A 1095 -21.81 -22.00 26.59
N PRO A 1096 -20.61 -22.56 26.33
CA PRO A 1096 -20.23 -22.98 24.98
C PRO A 1096 -21.20 -24.01 24.39
N ARG A 1097 -21.68 -23.74 23.17
CA ARG A 1097 -22.62 -24.56 22.40
C ARG A 1097 -22.02 -24.93 21.05
N PHE A 1098 -22.20 -26.18 20.64
CA PHE A 1098 -21.75 -26.69 19.35
C PHE A 1098 -22.96 -27.08 18.49
N PRO A 1099 -23.51 -26.17 17.68
CA PRO A 1099 -24.70 -26.43 16.87
C PRO A 1099 -24.41 -27.47 15.77
N SER A 1100 -25.37 -28.36 15.49
CA SER A 1100 -25.26 -29.44 14.50
C SER A 1100 -25.70 -29.06 13.08
N LEU A 1101 -26.22 -27.84 12.88
CA LEU A 1101 -26.75 -27.29 11.62
C LEU A 1101 -26.34 -25.80 11.55
N PRO A 1102 -25.93 -25.18 10.42
CA PRO A 1102 -25.61 -25.61 9.04
C PRO A 1102 -24.09 -25.78 8.78
N ALA A 1103 -23.70 -26.10 7.55
CA ALA A 1103 -22.31 -26.33 7.12
C ALA A 1103 -21.37 -25.14 7.46
N GLY A 1104 -20.35 -25.40 8.28
CA GLY A 1104 -19.33 -24.43 8.72
C GLY A 1104 -19.43 -24.01 10.19
N ASN A 1105 -20.62 -24.04 10.80
CA ASN A 1105 -20.83 -23.55 12.17
C ASN A 1105 -20.20 -24.43 13.25
N TYR A 1106 -20.19 -25.73 13.03
CA TYR A 1106 -19.57 -26.69 13.95
C TYR A 1106 -18.05 -26.47 14.01
N LEU A 1107 -17.38 -26.41 12.86
CA LEU A 1107 -15.93 -26.17 12.80
C LEU A 1107 -15.57 -24.80 13.37
N GLY A 1108 -16.31 -23.75 13.00
CA GLY A 1108 -16.07 -22.39 13.50
C GLY A 1108 -16.24 -22.28 15.02
N SER A 1109 -17.25 -22.95 15.61
CA SER A 1109 -17.46 -22.93 17.06
C SER A 1109 -16.43 -23.78 17.82
N VAL A 1110 -15.96 -24.90 17.24
CA VAL A 1110 -14.88 -25.73 17.80
C VAL A 1110 -13.53 -25.00 17.75
N GLN A 1111 -13.20 -24.35 16.63
CA GLN A 1111 -11.99 -23.56 16.48
C GLN A 1111 -12.01 -22.31 17.37
N ALA A 1112 -13.14 -21.59 17.41
CA ALA A 1112 -13.32 -20.44 18.30
C ALA A 1112 -13.21 -20.83 19.78
N ALA A 1113 -13.58 -22.05 20.19
CA ALA A 1113 -13.41 -22.52 21.57
C ALA A 1113 -11.96 -22.95 21.90
N ALA A 1114 -11.15 -23.28 20.90
CA ALA A 1114 -9.75 -23.67 21.07
C ALA A 1114 -8.79 -22.46 21.14
N ASP A 1115 -9.16 -21.32 20.54
CA ASP A 1115 -8.37 -20.09 20.54
C ASP A 1115 -8.36 -19.41 21.93
N LEU A 1116 -7.15 -19.30 22.51
CA LEU A 1116 -6.87 -18.56 23.75
C LEU A 1116 -6.67 -17.07 23.44
N VAL A 1117 -7.02 -16.18 24.39
CA VAL A 1117 -7.05 -14.69 24.33
C VAL A 1117 -5.80 -14.00 23.72
N LYS A 1118 -4.68 -14.72 23.52
CA LYS A 1118 -3.40 -14.18 23.03
C LYS A 1118 -2.91 -14.73 21.67
N GLN A 1119 -3.68 -15.54 20.94
CA GLN A 1119 -3.26 -16.00 19.60
C GLN A 1119 -3.39 -14.91 18.52
N SER A 1120 -2.47 -14.92 17.55
CA SER A 1120 -2.40 -13.95 16.45
C SER A 1120 -3.64 -14.01 15.57
N TRP A 1121 -4.00 -12.88 14.95
CA TRP A 1121 -5.14 -12.71 14.04
C TRP A 1121 -5.40 -13.94 13.16
N SER A 1122 -6.36 -14.77 13.57
CA SER A 1122 -6.85 -15.92 12.82
C SER A 1122 -8.12 -15.51 12.07
N SER A 1123 -8.10 -15.63 10.74
CA SER A 1123 -9.22 -15.33 9.84
C SER A 1123 -10.23 -16.48 9.83
N LEU A 1124 -10.88 -16.73 10.97
CA LEU A 1124 -11.80 -17.87 11.11
C LEU A 1124 -13.23 -17.57 10.63
N SER A 1125 -13.51 -16.34 10.18
CA SER A 1125 -14.71 -16.02 9.39
C SER A 1125 -14.55 -14.78 8.51
N PRO A 1126 -13.70 -14.82 7.45
CA PRO A 1126 -13.81 -13.86 6.37
C PRO A 1126 -15.13 -14.13 5.62
N ALA A 1127 -15.71 -13.08 5.03
CA ALA A 1127 -16.97 -13.15 4.30
C ALA A 1127 -17.05 -14.40 3.41
N VAL A 1128 -18.13 -15.18 3.54
CA VAL A 1128 -18.37 -16.35 2.69
C VAL A 1128 -18.32 -15.89 1.23
N LEU A 1129 -17.34 -16.41 0.47
CA LEU A 1129 -17.27 -16.28 -0.97
C LEU A 1129 -18.42 -17.08 -1.58
N THR A 1130 -19.57 -16.44 -1.81
CA THR A 1130 -20.61 -17.00 -2.68
C THR A 1130 -20.21 -16.78 -4.14
N GLY A 1131 -19.29 -17.60 -4.64
CA GLY A 1131 -19.03 -17.74 -6.07
C GLY A 1131 -19.98 -18.79 -6.66
N ARG A 1132 -20.97 -18.35 -7.43
CA ARG A 1132 -21.58 -19.19 -8.47
C ARG A 1132 -20.54 -19.41 -9.57
N PRO A 1133 -20.44 -20.60 -10.19
CA PRO A 1133 -19.74 -20.74 -11.44
C PRO A 1133 -20.65 -20.16 -12.55
N SER A 1134 -20.21 -19.10 -13.20
CA SER A 1134 -20.77 -18.66 -14.47
C SER A 1134 -19.64 -18.15 -15.33
N ASP A 1135 -19.53 -18.73 -16.52
CA ASP A 1135 -18.65 -18.32 -17.60
C ASP A 1135 -18.58 -16.79 -17.76
N ARG A 1136 -17.36 -16.24 -17.64
CA ARG A 1136 -16.73 -15.22 -18.49
C ARG A 1136 -15.37 -14.84 -17.97
#